data_AF-A0A960WWK2-F1
#
_entry.id   AF-A0A960WWK2-F1
#
_cell.length_a   1.000
_cell.length_b   1.000
_cell.length_c   1.000
_cell.angle_alpha   90.00
_cell.angle_beta   90.00
_cell.angle_gamma   90.00
#
_symmetry.space_group_name_H-M   'P 1'
#
loop_
_entity.id
_entity.type
_entity.pdbx_description
1 polymer ?
#
loop_
_entity_poly.entity_id
_entity_poly.type
_entity_poly.pdbx_seq_one_letter_code
_entity_poly.pdbx_strand_id
1 'polypeptide(L)'
;LNGNGNPADPDPALAGVVVTLYPDANANGFLDPEDSPALATDTTDSGGNYLFPFVADGSYIVEQSIAPGGDATWDTDGGDSACTCVVMSGTACTNLDFLQCFAPSGSFYDSATAQIIPGGHVEISGPGTITVMMDGETGQYCYSSDTDGVYTLTVTPPAGYLIDTARPAVGTAFESTGTTGTVSIGAAEDAANPGFLVSATAVSNPWHTQLHLAPRMAVPVNNNIPLMPATINTFAQWQNRNALGGLNTATEDADGDGMTNLLEYALGLKADSGVASAGLFHLEKQVDGSVDAVFVRPISGHTDVSYRLEAINDLATSPQGWEPLAFAPAVEQSNATGLETVRYTGVDGAALFAGLNEGFLRLRVSLDADHNGTAEASAVTPVHAWTRREFETGQQTFSMSLLNQEVFAGAVAAVNGGALSFATGGDDIAAQFQPGSSYFLEVVNGSRAGHRFDVSVGASTATEVALDLTSVRNTMASLPADLAGARVVVRPHWTSATVLPVDLFQSSNSPARSDRMMFFDTANNKYSTFWLYAADGGAQWAREGDASLTSHNQRVFAPGEGVLVQVRGASVTAVHVGQVRSNRFILPLSAGTQLIGGGYPIAQSPENRSMNTAGGFTAGQEPASADRLRLWVGDATVGATGYDSYFLNLTGSTAQWVREGDVNPADQSQAKLFSPNRAAFVVRHDAAADYSVQAPWAP
;
A
#
# COMPACT_ATOMS: atom_id res chain seq x y z
N LEU A 1 -29.36 31.93 35.08
CA LEU A 1 -28.32 31.00 34.60
C LEU A 1 -28.26 30.89 33.09
N ASN A 2 -28.10 32.04 32.44
CA ASN A 2 -27.58 32.21 31.09
C ASN A 2 -26.03 32.39 31.11
N GLY A 3 -25.41 32.29 32.30
CA GLY A 3 -23.96 32.38 32.46
C GLY A 3 -23.38 33.78 32.23
N ASN A 4 -24.20 34.83 32.29
CA ASN A 4 -23.80 36.20 31.99
C ASN A 4 -23.12 36.94 33.16
N GLY A 5 -22.96 36.31 34.32
CA GLY A 5 -22.44 36.95 35.53
C GLY A 5 -23.31 38.10 36.07
N ASN A 6 -24.63 38.09 35.83
CA ASN A 6 -25.52 39.13 36.34
C ASN A 6 -26.13 38.74 37.71
N PRO A 7 -25.72 39.38 38.82
CA PRO A 7 -26.24 39.06 40.16
C PRO A 7 -27.72 39.40 40.35
N ALA A 8 -28.34 40.14 39.42
CA ALA A 8 -29.77 40.41 39.45
C ALA A 8 -30.61 39.25 38.90
N ASP A 9 -29.98 38.25 38.26
CA ASP A 9 -30.67 37.07 37.77
C ASP A 9 -31.00 36.11 38.93
N PRO A 10 -32.13 35.38 38.87
CA PRO A 10 -32.48 34.38 39.87
C PRO A 10 -31.60 33.12 39.69
N ASP A 11 -30.35 33.21 40.12
CA ASP A 11 -29.35 32.15 40.08
C ASP A 11 -29.43 31.25 41.34
N PRO A 12 -29.32 29.93 41.20
CA PRO A 12 -29.31 29.00 42.31
C PRO A 12 -28.00 29.09 43.09
N ALA A 13 -28.09 28.86 44.40
CA ALA A 13 -26.95 28.78 45.27
C ALA A 13 -26.02 27.59 44.94
N LEU A 14 -24.71 27.81 45.06
CA LEU A 14 -23.69 26.78 44.89
C LEU A 14 -23.20 26.28 46.25
N ALA A 15 -23.41 24.99 46.54
CA ALA A 15 -22.94 24.34 47.75
C ALA A 15 -21.60 23.64 47.53
N GLY A 16 -20.75 23.59 48.54
CA GLY A 16 -19.47 22.89 48.47
C GLY A 16 -18.32 23.69 47.86
N VAL A 17 -18.51 24.98 47.56
CA VAL A 17 -17.45 25.90 47.12
C VAL A 17 -16.63 26.28 48.34
N VAL A 18 -15.31 26.02 48.29
CA VAL A 18 -14.39 26.49 49.33
C VAL A 18 -14.18 27.99 49.14
N VAL A 19 -14.33 28.75 50.22
CA VAL A 19 -14.06 30.18 50.27
C VAL A 19 -12.92 30.42 51.25
N THR A 20 -11.92 31.20 50.86
CA THR A 20 -10.69 31.44 51.62
C THR A 20 -10.55 32.92 51.96
N LEU A 21 -10.17 33.22 53.20
CA LEU A 21 -9.91 34.58 53.69
C LEU A 21 -8.41 34.84 53.80
N TYR A 22 -7.93 35.89 53.14
CA TYR A 22 -6.54 36.38 53.18
C TYR A 22 -6.49 37.80 53.79
N PRO A 23 -5.40 38.20 54.48
CA PRO A 23 -5.14 39.62 54.72
C PRO A 23 -4.91 40.33 53.37
N ASP A 24 -5.32 41.60 53.26
CA ASP A 24 -4.87 42.49 52.18
C ASP A 24 -3.74 43.35 52.75
N ALA A 25 -2.53 42.80 52.76
CA ALA A 25 -1.41 43.31 53.56
C ALA A 25 -0.94 44.71 53.12
N ASN A 26 -1.09 45.02 51.83
CA ASN A 26 -0.69 46.27 51.21
C ASN A 26 -1.89 47.16 50.80
N ALA A 27 -3.12 46.72 51.08
CA ALA A 27 -4.38 47.42 50.79
C ALA A 27 -4.56 47.74 49.30
N ASN A 28 -4.06 46.87 48.41
CA ASN A 28 -4.09 47.08 46.96
C ASN A 28 -5.32 46.43 46.29
N GLY A 29 -6.05 45.56 47.00
CA GLY A 29 -7.22 44.85 46.50
C GLY A 29 -6.91 43.73 45.49
N PHE A 30 -5.71 43.16 45.51
CA PHE A 30 -5.31 42.05 44.64
C PHE A 30 -4.61 40.97 45.46
N LEU A 31 -4.96 39.71 45.23
CA LEU A 31 -4.31 38.60 45.93
C LEU A 31 -2.89 38.43 45.41
N ASP A 32 -1.90 38.71 46.25
CA ASP A 32 -0.49 38.63 45.88
C ASP A 32 0.35 37.84 46.91
N PRO A 33 1.63 37.52 46.63
CA PRO A 33 2.43 36.70 47.54
C PRO A 33 2.62 37.29 48.95
N GLU A 34 2.41 38.59 49.14
CA GLU A 34 2.54 39.27 50.44
C GLU A 34 1.32 39.02 51.34
N ASP A 35 0.20 38.57 50.78
CA ASP A 35 -1.05 38.25 51.47
C ASP A 35 -1.08 36.82 52.06
N SER A 36 0.01 36.06 51.91
CA SER A 36 0.11 34.71 52.47
C SER A 36 0.58 34.69 53.93
N PRO A 37 0.09 33.75 54.77
CA PRO A 37 -0.82 32.66 54.45
C PRO A 37 -2.31 33.02 54.65
N ALA A 38 -3.20 32.19 54.10
CA ALA A 38 -4.64 32.26 54.39
C ALA A 38 -4.93 32.25 55.90
N LEU A 39 -5.86 33.10 56.33
CA LEU A 39 -6.28 33.24 57.72
C LEU A 39 -7.33 32.21 58.11
N ALA A 40 -8.26 31.92 57.20
CA ALA A 40 -9.36 30.99 57.40
C ALA A 40 -9.90 30.46 56.07
N THR A 41 -10.60 29.32 56.14
CA THR A 41 -11.39 28.76 55.03
C THR A 41 -12.75 28.36 55.55
N ASP A 42 -13.76 28.47 54.70
CA ASP A 42 -15.10 27.95 54.92
C ASP A 42 -15.63 27.29 53.64
N THR A 43 -16.73 26.55 53.72
CA THR A 43 -17.34 25.89 52.56
C THR A 43 -18.81 26.24 52.49
N THR A 44 -19.26 26.68 51.31
CA THR A 44 -20.65 27.12 51.13
C THR A 44 -21.65 26.02 51.43
N ASP A 45 -22.72 26.37 52.16
CA ASP A 45 -23.80 25.45 52.50
C ASP A 45 -24.79 25.21 51.33
N SER A 46 -25.86 24.44 51.57
CA SER A 46 -26.90 24.18 50.56
C SER A 46 -27.62 25.43 50.05
N GLY A 47 -27.51 26.55 50.77
CA GLY A 47 -28.02 27.86 50.39
C GLY A 47 -26.95 28.80 49.86
N GLY A 48 -25.72 28.33 49.65
CA GLY A 48 -24.60 29.11 49.10
C GLY A 48 -23.91 30.01 50.12
N ASN A 49 -24.26 29.90 51.40
CA ASN A 49 -23.77 30.80 52.44
C ASN A 49 -22.45 30.29 53.02
N TYR A 50 -21.55 31.23 53.35
CA TYR A 50 -20.31 31.00 54.09
C TYR A 50 -20.18 32.07 55.19
N LEU A 51 -19.37 31.80 56.22
CA LEU A 51 -19.18 32.68 57.37
C LEU A 51 -17.76 32.61 57.96
N PHE A 52 -17.10 33.77 58.04
CA PHE A 52 -15.90 33.96 58.85
C PHE A 52 -16.23 34.70 60.15
N PRO A 53 -16.36 34.03 61.31
CA PRO A 53 -16.68 34.70 62.56
C PRO A 53 -15.44 35.35 63.19
N PHE A 54 -15.65 36.43 63.96
CA PHE A 54 -14.62 37.10 64.76
C PHE A 54 -13.40 37.64 63.97
N VAL A 55 -13.60 38.04 62.71
CA VAL A 55 -12.57 38.74 61.92
C VAL A 55 -12.32 40.11 62.54
N ALA A 56 -11.05 40.45 62.76
CA ALA A 56 -10.64 41.74 63.32
C ALA A 56 -10.83 42.88 62.30
N ASP A 57 -10.75 44.13 62.77
CA ASP A 57 -10.77 45.29 61.86
C ASP A 57 -9.50 45.32 61.00
N GLY A 58 -9.65 45.55 59.70
CA GLY A 58 -8.56 45.48 58.72
C GLY A 58 -9.06 45.35 57.27
N SER A 59 -8.12 45.31 56.32
CA SER A 59 -8.38 45.00 54.91
C SER A 59 -8.12 43.53 54.63
N TYR A 60 -9.00 42.91 53.85
CA TYR A 60 -8.98 41.47 53.55
C TYR A 60 -9.38 41.20 52.11
N ILE A 61 -8.95 40.05 51.61
CA ILE A 61 -9.38 39.48 50.34
C ILE A 61 -10.09 38.16 50.64
N VAL A 62 -11.27 37.98 50.03
CA VAL A 62 -12.03 36.73 50.08
C VAL A 62 -11.96 36.10 48.69
N GLU A 63 -11.45 34.89 48.59
CA GLU A 63 -11.32 34.15 47.33
C GLU A 63 -12.30 32.97 47.31
N GLN A 64 -12.99 32.77 46.19
CA GLN A 64 -13.74 31.54 45.92
C GLN A 64 -12.89 30.53 45.15
N SER A 65 -12.95 29.26 45.54
CA SER A 65 -12.49 28.17 44.68
C SER A 65 -13.42 28.01 43.48
N ILE A 66 -12.85 27.69 42.33
CA ILE A 66 -13.64 27.38 41.14
C ILE A 66 -14.11 25.93 41.23
N ALA A 67 -15.42 25.73 41.20
CA ALA A 67 -16.00 24.40 41.21
C ALA A 67 -15.59 23.64 39.92
N PRO A 68 -15.48 22.31 39.95
CA PRO A 68 -15.07 21.54 38.77
C PRO A 68 -15.97 21.83 37.56
N GLY A 69 -15.39 22.37 36.48
CA GLY A 69 -16.11 22.74 35.26
C GLY A 69 -16.87 24.07 35.34
N GLY A 70 -16.62 24.87 36.37
CA GLY A 70 -17.11 26.24 36.49
C GLY A 70 -16.07 27.27 36.04
N ASP A 71 -16.54 28.48 35.76
CA ASP A 71 -15.73 29.70 35.59
C ASP A 71 -16.30 30.79 36.50
N ALA A 72 -15.45 31.57 37.18
CA ALA A 72 -15.91 32.73 37.93
C ALA A 72 -16.40 33.82 36.96
N THR A 73 -17.61 34.32 37.19
CA THR A 73 -18.27 35.28 36.28
C THR A 73 -18.64 36.59 36.93
N TRP A 74 -18.69 36.63 38.26
CA TRP A 74 -19.00 37.85 39.00
C TRP A 74 -18.53 37.75 40.45
N ASP A 75 -18.13 38.90 40.99
CA ASP A 75 -17.86 39.13 42.41
C ASP A 75 -18.47 40.49 42.84
N THR A 76 -18.49 40.74 44.15
CA THR A 76 -19.17 41.91 44.73
C THR A 76 -18.48 43.25 44.49
N ASP A 77 -17.15 43.30 44.40
CA ASP A 77 -16.41 44.56 44.32
C ASP A 77 -16.12 45.00 42.87
N GLY A 78 -16.29 44.08 41.92
CA GLY A 78 -15.99 44.32 40.52
C GLY A 78 -14.50 44.35 40.29
N GLY A 79 -13.91 43.18 40.05
CA GLY A 79 -12.49 43.05 39.77
C GLY A 79 -12.18 41.70 39.14
N ASP A 80 -11.23 40.98 39.75
CA ASP A 80 -11.06 39.55 39.49
C ASP A 80 -12.27 38.81 40.06
N SER A 81 -13.07 38.17 39.21
CA SER A 81 -14.30 37.51 39.63
C SER A 81 -14.09 36.34 40.61
N ALA A 82 -12.85 35.87 40.80
CA ALA A 82 -12.52 34.88 41.82
C ALA A 82 -12.29 35.48 43.22
N CYS A 83 -12.08 36.79 43.33
CA CYS A 83 -11.73 37.47 44.57
C CYS A 83 -12.66 38.66 44.85
N THR A 84 -12.90 38.97 46.12
CA THR A 84 -13.57 40.22 46.51
C THR A 84 -12.90 40.82 47.74
N CYS A 85 -12.70 42.14 47.71
CA CYS A 85 -12.00 42.90 48.73
C CYS A 85 -12.98 43.44 49.75
N VAL A 86 -12.62 43.33 51.03
CA VAL A 86 -13.47 43.76 52.13
C VAL A 86 -12.68 44.48 53.21
N VAL A 87 -13.23 45.59 53.69
CA VAL A 87 -12.68 46.34 54.83
C VAL A 87 -13.59 46.15 56.05
N MET A 88 -13.06 45.51 57.09
CA MET A 88 -13.74 45.28 58.36
C MET A 88 -13.54 46.49 59.29
N SER A 89 -14.64 47.01 59.84
CA SER A 89 -14.66 48.21 60.72
C SER A 89 -15.68 48.09 61.86
N GLY A 90 -15.61 47.01 62.62
CA GLY A 90 -16.44 46.74 63.79
C GLY A 90 -17.89 46.38 63.50
N THR A 91 -18.26 46.26 62.22
CA THR A 91 -19.59 45.83 61.74
C THR A 91 -19.42 44.64 60.80
N ALA A 92 -20.38 43.70 60.83
CA ALA A 92 -20.37 42.56 59.92
C ALA A 92 -20.59 43.02 58.47
N CYS A 93 -19.75 42.51 57.56
CA CYS A 93 -19.96 42.60 56.11
C CYS A 93 -20.86 41.43 55.66
N THR A 94 -21.85 41.73 54.83
CA THR A 94 -22.83 40.76 54.31
C THR A 94 -23.04 40.99 52.82
N ASN A 95 -23.58 39.99 52.11
CA ASN A 95 -23.77 40.01 50.64
C ASN A 95 -22.45 40.17 49.89
N LEU A 96 -21.41 39.47 50.36
CA LEU A 96 -20.20 39.23 49.58
C LEU A 96 -20.49 37.99 48.74
N ASP A 97 -21.15 38.20 47.63
CA ASP A 97 -21.62 37.14 46.75
C ASP A 97 -20.64 36.93 45.59
N PHE A 98 -20.62 35.70 45.10
CA PHE A 98 -19.85 35.27 43.94
C PHE A 98 -20.76 34.50 42.99
N LEU A 99 -20.52 34.62 41.68
CA LEU A 99 -21.17 33.78 40.68
C LEU A 99 -20.14 32.95 39.91
N GLN A 100 -20.49 31.69 39.68
CA GLN A 100 -19.80 30.84 38.73
C GLN A 100 -20.76 30.41 37.62
N CYS A 101 -20.28 30.37 36.39
CA CYS A 101 -20.99 29.75 35.27
C CYS A 101 -20.46 28.32 35.08
N PHE A 102 -21.37 27.37 34.85
CA PHE A 102 -21.03 26.06 34.31
C PHE A 102 -21.48 26.03 32.86
N ALA A 103 -20.54 25.84 31.95
CA ALA A 103 -20.78 25.95 30.52
C ALA A 103 -20.40 24.66 29.80
N PRO A 104 -21.18 24.26 28.78
CA PRO A 104 -20.82 23.10 27.97
C PRO A 104 -19.38 23.16 27.47
N SER A 105 -18.64 22.07 27.65
CA SER A 105 -17.19 22.06 27.38
C SER A 105 -16.68 20.75 26.79
N GLY A 106 -15.49 20.80 26.20
CA GLY A 106 -14.77 19.62 25.72
C GLY A 106 -13.33 19.94 25.31
N SER A 107 -12.58 18.90 24.95
CA SER A 107 -11.20 19.03 24.46
C SER A 107 -11.01 18.35 23.11
N PHE A 108 -10.14 18.91 22.28
CA PHE A 108 -9.48 18.22 21.20
C PHE A 108 -8.39 17.32 21.78
N TYR A 109 -8.40 16.03 21.47
CA TYR A 109 -7.39 15.12 22.00
C TYR A 109 -6.90 14.11 20.97
N ASP A 110 -5.64 13.72 21.06
CA ASP A 110 -5.07 12.61 20.30
C ASP A 110 -5.66 11.29 20.81
N SER A 111 -6.41 10.65 19.92
CA SER A 111 -7.11 9.38 20.15
C SER A 111 -6.20 8.21 20.57
N ALA A 112 -4.90 8.28 20.29
CA ALA A 112 -3.91 7.28 20.67
C ALA A 112 -3.22 7.57 22.01
N THR A 113 -2.90 8.84 22.30
CA THR A 113 -2.06 9.21 23.45
C THR A 113 -2.80 9.88 24.60
N ALA A 114 -4.06 10.28 24.39
CA ALA A 114 -4.86 11.12 25.28
C ALA A 114 -4.40 12.58 25.37
N GLN A 115 -3.38 12.99 24.62
CA GLN A 115 -2.84 14.35 24.68
C GLN A 115 -3.87 15.37 24.18
N ILE A 116 -4.07 16.46 24.90
CA ILE A 116 -4.90 17.59 24.46
C ILE A 116 -4.14 18.37 23.38
N ILE A 117 -4.81 18.65 22.25
CA ILE A 117 -4.19 19.22 21.06
C ILE A 117 -4.68 20.65 20.81
N PRO A 118 -3.83 21.67 20.93
CA PRO A 118 -4.17 23.06 20.65
C PRO A 118 -4.24 23.38 19.15
N GLY A 119 -4.85 24.53 18.82
CA GLY A 119 -4.90 25.11 17.47
C GLY A 119 -6.11 24.74 16.64
N GLY A 120 -7.11 24.09 17.24
CA GLY A 120 -8.39 23.78 16.60
C GLY A 120 -9.42 24.90 16.81
N HIS A 121 -10.60 24.74 16.24
CA HIS A 121 -11.70 25.70 16.40
C HIS A 121 -13.06 24.99 16.37
N VAL A 122 -13.98 25.41 17.24
CA VAL A 122 -15.36 24.95 17.34
C VAL A 122 -16.27 26.15 17.20
N GLU A 123 -16.99 26.20 16.08
CA GLU A 123 -18.11 27.11 15.90
C GLU A 123 -19.39 26.42 16.39
N ILE A 124 -20.31 27.18 16.96
CA ILE A 124 -21.60 26.67 17.41
C ILE A 124 -22.74 27.54 16.87
N SER A 125 -23.82 26.88 16.45
CA SER A 125 -25.01 27.54 15.91
C SER A 125 -26.29 26.92 16.48
N GLY A 126 -27.34 27.72 16.67
CA GLY A 126 -28.59 27.25 17.27
C GLY A 126 -29.64 28.36 17.39
N PRO A 127 -30.75 28.10 18.11
CA PRO A 127 -31.91 29.00 18.16
C PRO A 127 -31.73 30.26 19.04
N GLY A 128 -30.71 30.30 19.89
CA GLY A 128 -30.45 31.41 20.82
C GLY A 128 -29.19 32.21 20.56
N THR A 129 -28.93 33.17 21.45
CA THR A 129 -27.64 33.86 21.55
C THR A 129 -26.62 32.89 22.15
N ILE A 130 -25.39 32.92 21.62
CA ILE A 130 -24.29 32.07 22.05
C ILE A 130 -23.15 32.97 22.51
N THR A 131 -22.62 32.67 23.69
CA THR A 131 -21.37 33.26 24.17
C THR A 131 -20.30 32.18 24.16
N VAL A 132 -19.25 32.37 23.36
CA VAL A 132 -18.09 31.47 23.30
C VAL A 132 -17.03 31.99 24.27
N MET A 133 -16.64 31.15 25.23
CA MET A 133 -15.61 31.45 26.23
C MET A 133 -14.25 30.89 25.81
N MET A 134 -14.25 29.67 25.28
CA MET A 134 -13.10 29.06 24.61
C MET A 134 -13.58 28.45 23.30
N ASP A 135 -12.86 28.70 22.23
CA ASP A 135 -13.25 28.23 20.89
C ASP A 135 -12.46 26.99 20.45
N GLY A 136 -11.52 26.50 21.25
CA GLY A 136 -10.65 25.38 20.88
C GLY A 136 -9.21 25.74 20.55
N GLU A 137 -8.83 27.02 20.51
CA GLU A 137 -7.45 27.45 20.17
C GLU A 137 -6.41 26.87 21.15
N THR A 138 -6.75 26.72 22.43
CA THR A 138 -5.91 26.09 23.45
C THR A 138 -6.03 24.56 23.49
N GLY A 139 -6.89 23.99 22.64
CA GLY A 139 -7.24 22.57 22.66
C GLY A 139 -8.50 22.28 23.48
N GLN A 140 -9.05 23.29 24.16
CA GLN A 140 -10.28 23.20 24.93
C GLN A 140 -11.29 24.21 24.42
N TYR A 141 -12.57 23.86 24.46
CA TYR A 141 -13.67 24.74 24.05
C TYR A 141 -14.77 24.77 25.10
N CYS A 142 -15.46 25.91 25.18
CA CYS A 142 -16.47 26.23 26.18
C CYS A 142 -17.42 27.31 25.65
N TYR A 143 -18.73 27.11 25.79
CA TYR A 143 -19.76 28.07 25.35
C TYR A 143 -21.00 28.03 26.22
N SER A 144 -21.81 29.08 26.21
CA SER A 144 -23.13 29.13 26.84
C SER A 144 -24.21 29.55 25.84
N SER A 145 -25.48 29.28 26.20
CA SER A 145 -26.62 29.83 25.47
C SER A 145 -27.76 30.25 26.39
N ASP A 146 -28.56 31.21 25.92
CA ASP A 146 -29.69 31.81 26.62
C ASP A 146 -31.04 31.14 26.33
N THR A 147 -31.11 30.27 25.31
CA THR A 147 -32.36 29.74 24.76
C THR A 147 -32.36 28.22 24.77
N ASP A 148 -33.54 27.65 24.98
CA ASP A 148 -33.77 26.22 24.89
C ASP A 148 -33.77 25.75 23.42
N GLY A 149 -33.00 24.70 23.12
CA GLY A 149 -33.07 24.00 21.85
C GLY A 149 -31.79 23.27 21.46
N VAL A 150 -31.79 22.73 20.23
CA VAL A 150 -30.66 21.95 19.70
C VAL A 150 -29.64 22.87 19.04
N TYR A 151 -28.40 22.78 19.52
CA TYR A 151 -27.24 23.49 19.00
C TYR A 151 -26.35 22.51 18.22
N THR A 152 -25.77 22.99 17.12
CA THR A 152 -24.88 22.22 16.25
C THR A 152 -23.46 22.79 16.32
N LEU A 153 -22.50 21.91 16.55
CA LEU A 153 -21.06 22.18 16.55
C LEU A 153 -20.50 21.95 15.14
N THR A 154 -19.81 22.95 14.61
CA THR A 154 -18.98 22.85 13.41
C THR A 154 -17.52 22.86 13.85
N VAL A 155 -16.83 21.76 13.59
CA VAL A 155 -15.47 21.54 14.07
C VAL A 155 -14.46 21.76 12.96
N THR A 156 -13.48 22.61 13.21
CA THR A 156 -12.26 22.76 12.40
C THR A 156 -11.08 22.19 13.19
N PRO A 157 -10.54 21.02 12.78
CA PRO A 157 -9.41 20.42 13.49
C PRO A 157 -8.15 21.29 13.46
N PRO A 158 -7.26 21.15 14.46
CA PRO A 158 -5.93 21.73 14.42
C PRO A 158 -5.16 21.41 13.14
N ALA A 159 -4.31 22.34 12.68
CA ALA A 159 -3.45 22.10 11.53
C ALA A 159 -2.58 20.85 11.74
N GLY A 160 -2.59 19.94 10.76
CA GLY A 160 -1.88 18.67 10.86
C GLY A 160 -2.63 17.58 11.61
N TYR A 161 -3.91 17.78 11.97
CA TYR A 161 -4.79 16.76 12.54
C TYR A 161 -6.09 16.64 11.74
N LEU A 162 -6.73 15.48 11.86
CA LEU A 162 -8.07 15.16 11.33
C LEU A 162 -8.92 14.60 12.47
N ILE A 163 -10.25 14.70 12.35
CA ILE A 163 -11.16 13.96 13.23
C ILE A 163 -10.97 12.46 12.97
N ASP A 164 -10.82 11.67 14.04
CA ASP A 164 -10.70 10.22 13.94
C ASP A 164 -12.00 9.59 13.42
N THR A 165 -11.98 9.12 12.17
CA THR A 165 -13.14 8.54 11.49
C THR A 165 -13.53 7.17 12.06
N ALA A 166 -12.64 6.48 12.78
CA ALA A 166 -12.96 5.25 13.49
C ALA A 166 -13.80 5.51 14.74
N ARG A 167 -13.92 6.78 15.17
CA ARG A 167 -14.70 7.23 16.32
C ARG A 167 -15.76 8.24 15.88
N PRO A 168 -16.77 7.83 15.11
CA PRO A 168 -17.79 8.74 14.64
C PRO A 168 -18.54 9.40 15.80
N ALA A 169 -18.96 10.65 15.61
CA ALA A 169 -19.86 11.31 16.55
C ALA A 169 -21.14 10.49 16.75
N VAL A 170 -21.66 10.51 17.97
CA VAL A 170 -22.95 9.91 18.27
C VAL A 170 -24.03 10.66 17.49
N GLY A 171 -24.75 9.94 16.64
CA GLY A 171 -25.66 10.52 15.64
C GLY A 171 -26.93 11.15 16.19
N THR A 172 -27.21 11.02 17.49
CA THR A 172 -28.30 11.71 18.18
C THR A 172 -27.76 12.88 18.98
N ALA A 173 -28.54 13.96 19.05
CA ALA A 173 -28.24 15.06 19.96
C ALA A 173 -28.06 14.54 21.38
N PHE A 174 -27.06 15.05 22.10
CA PHE A 174 -26.99 14.82 23.53
C PHE A 174 -28.16 15.54 24.20
N GLU A 175 -28.96 14.80 24.95
CA GLU A 175 -30.13 15.34 25.63
C GLU A 175 -29.76 15.76 27.06
N SER A 176 -29.78 17.07 27.32
CA SER A 176 -29.69 17.59 28.70
C SER A 176 -31.02 17.54 29.46
N THR A 177 -32.12 17.22 28.77
CA THR A 177 -33.48 17.27 29.34
C THR A 177 -33.68 16.12 30.34
N GLY A 178 -33.95 16.47 31.61
CA GLY A 178 -34.33 15.52 32.67
C GLY A 178 -33.32 15.35 33.81
N THR A 179 -32.15 15.98 33.73
CA THR A 179 -31.09 15.91 34.75
C THR A 179 -30.77 17.30 35.30
N THR A 180 -30.41 17.40 36.58
CA THR A 180 -29.98 18.64 37.24
C THR A 180 -28.47 18.59 37.54
N GLY A 181 -27.69 19.60 37.13
CA GLY A 181 -26.25 19.71 37.42
C GLY A 181 -25.32 19.42 36.22
N THR A 182 -24.02 19.29 36.43
CA THR A 182 -23.07 18.93 35.36
C THR A 182 -23.17 17.44 35.02
N VAL A 183 -23.10 17.11 33.73
CA VAL A 183 -23.05 15.73 33.25
C VAL A 183 -21.78 15.58 32.44
N SER A 184 -20.81 14.86 32.99
CA SER A 184 -19.59 14.51 32.27
C SER A 184 -19.90 13.42 31.25
N ILE A 185 -19.64 13.70 29.97
CA ILE A 185 -19.87 12.78 28.86
C ILE A 185 -18.57 12.19 28.31
N GLY A 186 -17.42 12.59 28.85
CA GLY A 186 -16.12 12.07 28.48
C GLY A 186 -15.10 12.15 29.61
N ALA A 187 -13.89 11.64 29.38
CA ALA A 187 -12.82 11.67 30.36
C ALA A 187 -12.43 13.12 30.69
N ALA A 188 -12.21 13.41 31.97
CA ALA A 188 -11.63 14.68 32.38
C ALA A 188 -10.13 14.73 32.03
N GLU A 189 -9.57 15.94 32.07
CA GLU A 189 -8.11 16.11 32.10
C GLU A 189 -7.51 15.41 33.34
N ASP A 190 -6.37 14.77 33.14
CA ASP A 190 -5.63 14.09 34.20
C ASP A 190 -4.90 15.11 35.07
N ALA A 191 -5.40 15.32 36.28
CA ALA A 191 -4.79 16.21 37.26
C ALA A 191 -3.35 15.81 37.63
N ALA A 192 -2.96 14.55 37.45
CA ALA A 192 -1.59 14.08 37.68
C ALA A 192 -0.68 14.28 36.45
N ASN A 193 -1.25 14.51 35.27
CA ASN A 193 -0.53 14.72 34.01
C ASN A 193 -1.21 15.79 33.15
N PRO A 194 -1.06 17.08 33.49
CA PRO A 194 -1.69 18.18 32.76
C PRO A 194 -1.38 18.15 31.27
N GLY A 195 -2.38 18.46 30.45
CA GLY A 195 -2.34 18.36 28.99
C GLY A 195 -2.72 16.97 28.44
N PHE A 196 -3.19 16.04 29.28
CA PHE A 196 -3.67 14.73 28.86
C PHE A 196 -5.03 14.41 29.50
N LEU A 197 -5.87 13.64 28.81
CA LEU A 197 -7.09 13.07 29.40
C LEU A 197 -6.77 11.83 30.25
N VAL A 198 -7.57 11.57 31.27
CA VAL A 198 -7.49 10.34 32.10
C VAL A 198 -7.61 9.06 31.27
N SER A 199 -8.32 9.11 30.13
CA SER A 199 -8.44 7.99 29.21
C SER A 199 -8.58 8.47 27.77
N ALA A 200 -7.86 7.83 26.85
CA ALA A 200 -8.02 8.00 25.41
C ALA A 200 -9.05 7.06 24.79
N THR A 201 -9.70 6.16 25.54
CA THR A 201 -10.53 5.12 24.90
C THR A 201 -11.81 5.69 24.30
N ALA A 202 -12.29 5.09 23.21
CA ALA A 202 -13.56 5.48 22.57
C ALA A 202 -14.76 5.33 23.53
N VAL A 203 -14.74 4.31 24.39
CA VAL A 203 -15.81 4.07 25.38
C VAL A 203 -15.83 5.14 26.47
N SER A 204 -14.66 5.66 26.86
CA SER A 204 -14.55 6.74 27.86
C SER A 204 -14.83 8.13 27.28
N ASN A 205 -14.89 8.28 25.96
CA ASN A 205 -15.06 9.57 25.29
C ASN A 205 -16.05 9.47 24.11
N PRO A 206 -17.32 9.12 24.35
CA PRO A 206 -18.36 9.38 23.37
C PRO A 206 -18.46 10.90 23.15
N TRP A 207 -18.70 11.32 21.91
CA TRP A 207 -18.77 12.73 21.56
C TRP A 207 -19.93 13.02 20.62
N HIS A 208 -20.43 14.24 20.67
CA HIS A 208 -21.61 14.68 19.94
C HIS A 208 -21.32 15.96 19.17
N THR A 209 -21.88 16.08 17.96
CA THR A 209 -21.90 17.33 17.18
C THR A 209 -23.19 18.12 17.36
N GLN A 210 -24.18 17.53 18.04
CA GLN A 210 -25.44 18.18 18.38
C GLN A 210 -25.70 18.04 19.87
N LEU A 211 -26.03 19.15 20.52
CA LEU A 211 -26.36 19.18 21.95
C LEU A 211 -27.68 19.90 22.12
N HIS A 212 -28.63 19.28 22.81
CA HIS A 212 -29.82 19.97 23.30
C HIS A 212 -29.44 20.71 24.58
N LEU A 213 -29.48 22.03 24.53
CA LEU A 213 -29.17 22.89 25.66
C LEU A 213 -30.46 23.59 26.11
N ALA A 214 -30.70 23.61 27.42
CA ALA A 214 -31.86 24.27 28.01
C ALA A 214 -31.41 25.09 29.23
N PRO A 215 -31.89 26.35 29.37
CA PRO A 215 -31.59 27.14 30.56
C PRO A 215 -32.00 26.39 31.84
N ARG A 216 -31.12 26.39 32.86
CA ARG A 216 -31.32 25.71 34.16
C ARG A 216 -31.36 24.18 34.13
N MET A 217 -30.91 23.55 33.04
CA MET A 217 -30.79 22.10 32.92
C MET A 217 -29.34 21.64 32.96
N ALA A 218 -29.13 20.34 32.79
CA ALA A 218 -27.80 19.76 32.88
C ALA A 218 -26.84 20.26 31.81
N VAL A 219 -25.60 20.50 32.22
CA VAL A 219 -24.54 21.00 31.34
C VAL A 219 -23.62 19.86 30.94
N PRO A 220 -23.51 19.50 29.64
CA PRO A 220 -22.57 18.48 29.19
C PRO A 220 -21.14 19.01 29.26
N VAL A 221 -20.29 18.36 30.06
CA VAL A 221 -18.85 18.65 30.12
C VAL A 221 -18.05 17.48 29.57
N ASN A 222 -16.83 17.74 29.10
CA ASN A 222 -15.93 16.75 28.49
C ASN A 222 -16.48 16.11 27.20
N ASN A 223 -17.13 16.89 26.33
CA ASN A 223 -17.45 16.45 24.96
C ASN A 223 -16.16 16.36 24.11
N ASN A 224 -15.32 15.37 24.39
CA ASN A 224 -13.97 15.34 23.84
C ASN A 224 -13.96 14.87 22.38
N ILE A 225 -13.46 15.72 21.48
CA ILE A 225 -13.41 15.44 20.04
C ILE A 225 -12.12 14.66 19.73
N PRO A 226 -12.23 13.42 19.24
CA PRO A 226 -11.07 12.58 18.96
C PRO A 226 -10.37 13.03 17.68
N LEU A 227 -9.07 13.27 17.78
CA LEU A 227 -8.22 13.62 16.67
C LEU A 227 -7.19 12.53 16.40
N MET A 228 -6.66 12.53 15.18
CA MET A 228 -5.49 11.78 14.77
C MET A 228 -4.60 12.69 13.92
N PRO A 229 -3.27 12.48 13.88
CA PRO A 229 -2.40 13.20 12.97
C PRO A 229 -2.90 13.09 11.52
N ALA A 230 -2.69 14.12 10.70
CA ALA A 230 -3.05 14.10 9.28
C ALA A 230 -2.02 13.31 8.48
N THR A 231 -0.73 13.41 8.83
CA THR A 231 0.35 12.62 8.23
C THR A 231 0.46 11.26 8.92
N ILE A 232 0.74 10.21 8.15
CA ILE A 232 1.05 8.88 8.69
C ILE A 232 2.58 8.78 8.78
N ASN A 233 3.12 8.57 9.98
CA ASN A 233 4.57 8.47 10.19
C ASN A 233 5.00 7.21 10.97
N THR A 234 4.05 6.48 11.54
CA THR A 234 4.28 5.15 12.12
C THR A 234 3.28 4.12 11.59
N PHE A 235 3.67 2.84 11.59
CA PHE A 235 2.81 1.74 11.19
C PHE A 235 1.59 1.64 12.11
N ALA A 236 1.74 1.94 13.40
CA ALA A 236 0.60 1.98 14.34
C ALA A 236 -0.45 3.04 13.93
N GLN A 237 -0.01 4.22 13.47
CA GLN A 237 -0.92 5.24 12.93
C GLN A 237 -1.58 4.77 11.64
N TRP A 238 -0.81 4.12 10.77
CA TRP A 238 -1.33 3.54 9.52
C TRP A 238 -2.39 2.48 9.80
N GLN A 239 -2.11 1.57 10.74
CA GLN A 239 -2.99 0.48 11.13
C GLN A 239 -4.31 0.99 11.72
N ASN A 240 -4.26 2.05 12.51
CA ASN A 240 -5.48 2.68 13.07
C ASN A 240 -6.37 3.29 11.98
N ARG A 241 -5.78 3.83 10.90
CA ARG A 241 -6.54 4.41 9.77
C ARG A 241 -7.07 3.34 8.82
N ASN A 242 -6.36 2.23 8.70
CA ASN A 242 -6.69 1.14 7.81
C ASN A 242 -7.24 -0.03 8.64
N ALA A 243 -8.53 0.05 8.99
CA ALA A 243 -9.16 -1.01 9.78
C ALA A 243 -9.24 -2.34 9.02
N LEU A 244 -9.38 -2.31 7.69
CA LEU A 244 -9.30 -3.46 6.77
C LEU A 244 -10.09 -4.71 7.23
N GLY A 245 -11.24 -4.51 7.87
CA GLY A 245 -12.04 -5.62 8.41
C GLY A 245 -11.33 -6.47 9.49
N GLY A 246 -10.26 -5.95 10.10
CA GLY A 246 -9.40 -6.63 11.07
C GLY A 246 -8.13 -7.25 10.48
N LEU A 247 -7.92 -7.21 9.16
CA LEU A 247 -6.73 -7.74 8.47
C LEU A 247 -5.65 -6.66 8.28
N ASN A 248 -5.26 -6.00 9.37
CA ASN A 248 -4.39 -4.81 9.33
C ASN A 248 -3.02 -5.00 10.01
N THR A 249 -2.62 -6.23 10.32
CA THR A 249 -1.27 -6.52 10.84
C THR A 249 -0.21 -6.43 9.74
N ALA A 250 1.05 -6.22 10.11
CA ALA A 250 2.14 -6.00 9.15
C ALA A 250 2.33 -7.10 8.08
N THR A 251 1.94 -8.34 8.37
CA THR A 251 2.12 -9.50 7.47
C THR A 251 0.87 -9.90 6.69
N GLU A 252 -0.27 -9.27 6.99
CA GLU A 252 -1.52 -9.51 6.26
C GLU A 252 -1.55 -8.74 4.94
N ASP A 253 -2.44 -9.16 4.06
CA ASP A 253 -2.67 -8.65 2.69
C ASP A 253 -4.20 -8.68 2.51
N ALA A 254 -4.85 -7.54 2.76
CA ALA A 254 -6.30 -7.48 2.94
C ALA A 254 -7.07 -7.53 1.61
N ASP A 255 -6.52 -6.98 0.53
CA ASP A 255 -7.10 -6.97 -0.81
C ASP A 255 -6.61 -8.14 -1.69
N GLY A 256 -5.60 -8.88 -1.22
CA GLY A 256 -5.03 -10.04 -1.88
C GLY A 256 -4.18 -9.66 -3.08
N ASP A 257 -3.64 -8.45 -3.14
CA ASP A 257 -2.82 -7.95 -4.24
C ASP A 257 -1.36 -8.46 -4.16
N GLY A 258 -0.99 -9.18 -3.10
CA GLY A 258 0.33 -9.75 -2.86
C GLY A 258 1.33 -8.79 -2.21
N MET A 259 0.91 -7.59 -1.83
CA MET A 259 1.63 -6.64 -1.00
C MET A 259 1.11 -6.77 0.42
N THR A 260 2.00 -7.09 1.36
CA THR A 260 1.62 -7.05 2.77
C THR A 260 1.38 -5.61 3.20
N ASN A 261 0.52 -5.38 4.19
CA ASN A 261 0.27 -4.08 4.81
C ASN A 261 1.57 -3.30 5.15
N LEU A 262 2.66 -3.99 5.53
CA LEU A 262 3.97 -3.34 5.74
C LEU A 262 4.57 -2.74 4.46
N LEU A 263 4.47 -3.44 3.32
CA LEU A 263 4.91 -2.91 2.02
C LEU A 263 4.03 -1.75 1.60
N GLU A 264 2.73 -1.84 1.84
CA GLU A 264 1.79 -0.80 1.46
C GLU A 264 2.01 0.48 2.25
N TYR A 265 2.18 0.33 3.57
CA TYR A 265 2.62 1.42 4.42
C TYR A 265 3.93 2.04 3.92
N ALA A 266 4.99 1.24 3.76
CA ALA A 266 6.30 1.74 3.41
C ALA A 266 6.39 2.37 2.00
N LEU A 267 5.62 1.86 1.05
CA LEU A 267 5.63 2.33 -0.34
C LEU A 267 4.53 3.37 -0.62
N GLY A 268 3.69 3.68 0.37
CA GLY A 268 2.57 4.61 0.22
C GLY A 268 1.47 4.09 -0.71
N LEU A 269 1.28 2.76 -0.74
CA LEU A 269 0.21 2.09 -1.47
C LEU A 269 -1.07 2.05 -0.61
N LYS A 270 -2.16 1.62 -1.23
CA LYS A 270 -3.48 1.61 -0.62
C LYS A 270 -3.93 0.18 -0.35
N ALA A 271 -4.15 -0.14 0.92
CA ALA A 271 -4.42 -1.50 1.42
C ALA A 271 -5.77 -2.13 1.10
N ASP A 272 -6.58 -1.43 0.34
CA ASP A 272 -7.90 -1.90 -0.09
C ASP A 272 -8.06 -1.82 -1.62
N SER A 273 -6.95 -1.69 -2.35
CA SER A 273 -6.93 -1.53 -3.79
C SER A 273 -5.75 -2.24 -4.44
N GLY A 274 -6.11 -3.17 -5.31
CA GLY A 274 -5.20 -3.88 -6.18
C GLY A 274 -4.56 -3.07 -7.31
N VAL A 275 -4.84 -1.77 -7.42
CA VAL A 275 -4.36 -0.93 -8.52
C VAL A 275 -2.91 -0.50 -8.25
N ALA A 276 -2.01 -0.81 -9.18
CA ALA A 276 -0.59 -0.42 -9.11
C ALA A 276 -0.40 1.07 -9.43
N SER A 277 -1.02 1.96 -8.64
CA SER A 277 -1.17 3.40 -8.89
C SER A 277 0.12 4.21 -8.70
N ALA A 278 1.13 3.67 -8.02
CA ALA A 278 2.45 4.28 -7.84
C ALA A 278 3.53 3.22 -8.07
N GLY A 279 4.59 3.58 -8.80
CA GLY A 279 5.66 2.68 -9.22
C GLY A 279 6.18 1.81 -8.07
N LEU A 280 5.75 0.55 -8.06
CA LEU A 280 6.30 -0.52 -7.22
C LEU A 280 7.81 -0.60 -7.42
N PHE A 281 8.51 -1.28 -6.51
CA PHE A 281 9.89 -1.65 -6.77
C PHE A 281 10.01 -2.32 -8.15
N HIS A 282 10.83 -1.75 -9.03
CA HIS A 282 11.06 -2.25 -10.38
C HIS A 282 12.49 -1.94 -10.83
N LEU A 283 12.87 -2.50 -11.98
CA LEU A 283 14.15 -2.23 -12.62
C LEU A 283 13.92 -1.43 -13.90
N GLU A 284 14.77 -0.44 -14.13
CA GLU A 284 14.75 0.38 -15.35
C GLU A 284 16.01 0.17 -16.16
N LYS A 285 15.86 -0.11 -17.45
CA LYS A 285 16.97 -0.15 -18.39
C LYS A 285 17.30 1.27 -18.85
N GLN A 286 18.54 1.69 -18.67
CA GLN A 286 19.04 2.98 -19.16
C GLN A 286 19.46 2.91 -20.65
N VAL A 287 19.60 4.09 -21.27
CA VAL A 287 19.98 4.21 -22.70
C VAL A 287 21.35 3.60 -22.99
N ASP A 288 22.28 3.66 -22.03
CA ASP A 288 23.62 3.07 -22.13
C ASP A 288 23.65 1.55 -21.85
N GLY A 289 22.51 0.95 -21.51
CA GLY A 289 22.38 -0.46 -21.18
C GLY A 289 22.69 -0.83 -19.73
N SER A 290 23.01 0.15 -18.87
CA SER A 290 23.01 -0.06 -17.41
C SER A 290 21.58 -0.25 -16.89
N VAL A 291 21.46 -0.80 -15.69
CA VAL A 291 20.18 -1.08 -15.04
C VAL A 291 20.14 -0.39 -13.70
N ASP A 292 19.04 0.32 -13.46
CA ASP A 292 18.76 0.95 -12.18
C ASP A 292 17.68 0.17 -11.44
N ALA A 293 17.70 0.23 -10.11
CA ALA A 293 16.58 -0.21 -9.27
C ALA A 293 15.84 1.01 -8.72
N VAL A 294 14.52 1.03 -8.85
CA VAL A 294 13.69 2.20 -8.54
C VAL A 294 12.50 1.76 -7.70
N PHE A 295 12.16 2.56 -6.70
CA PHE A 295 10.89 2.44 -5.96
C PHE A 295 10.39 3.80 -5.52
N VAL A 296 9.10 3.87 -5.16
CA VAL A 296 8.46 5.07 -4.63
C VAL A 296 8.13 4.85 -3.14
N ARG A 297 8.21 5.92 -2.35
CA ARG A 297 7.81 5.93 -0.93
C ARG A 297 7.21 7.27 -0.54
N PRO A 298 6.53 7.42 0.60
CA PRO A 298 6.13 8.72 1.14
C PRO A 298 7.33 9.67 1.31
N ILE A 299 7.13 10.97 1.09
CA ILE A 299 8.19 11.99 1.21
C ILE A 299 8.88 11.89 2.57
N SER A 300 10.22 11.88 2.57
CA SER A 300 11.08 11.63 3.76
C SER A 300 11.01 10.22 4.36
N GLY A 301 10.21 9.31 3.79
CA GLY A 301 9.97 7.97 4.34
C GLY A 301 9.19 7.99 5.66
N HIS A 302 9.31 6.90 6.41
CA HIS A 302 8.75 6.80 7.77
C HIS A 302 9.85 6.56 8.79
N THR A 303 9.61 7.00 10.01
CA THR A 303 10.61 6.92 11.08
C THR A 303 10.83 5.51 11.62
N ASP A 304 9.89 4.60 11.42
CA ASP A 304 9.90 3.24 11.96
C ASP A 304 10.13 2.15 10.90
N VAL A 305 10.48 2.53 9.65
CA VAL A 305 10.82 1.54 8.61
C VAL A 305 12.17 1.82 7.98
N SER A 306 12.86 0.74 7.62
CA SER A 306 14.10 0.79 6.86
C SER A 306 13.98 0.01 5.56
N TYR A 307 14.67 0.50 4.53
CA TYR A 307 14.68 -0.05 3.17
C TYR A 307 16.06 -0.62 2.87
N ARG A 308 16.09 -1.83 2.32
CA ARG A 308 17.34 -2.51 1.97
C ARG A 308 17.19 -3.18 0.61
N LEU A 309 18.02 -2.76 -0.35
CA LEU A 309 18.13 -3.45 -1.62
C LEU A 309 18.87 -4.78 -1.42
N GLU A 310 18.24 -5.88 -1.80
CA GLU A 310 18.82 -7.22 -1.75
C GLU A 310 19.02 -7.77 -3.16
N ALA A 311 20.07 -8.57 -3.32
CA ALA A 311 20.35 -9.27 -4.56
C ALA A 311 20.74 -10.72 -4.33
N ILE A 312 20.60 -11.50 -5.39
CA ILE A 312 21.06 -12.89 -5.49
C ILE A 312 21.54 -13.14 -6.92
N ASN A 313 22.62 -13.91 -7.08
CA ASN A 313 23.19 -14.22 -8.40
C ASN A 313 22.74 -15.57 -8.96
N ASP A 314 22.29 -16.50 -8.11
CA ASP A 314 21.65 -17.75 -8.50
C ASP A 314 20.31 -17.90 -7.79
N LEU A 315 19.23 -17.57 -8.50
CA LEU A 315 17.89 -17.60 -7.95
C LEU A 315 17.44 -19.00 -7.51
N ALA A 316 18.05 -20.08 -8.03
CA ALA A 316 17.74 -21.44 -7.60
C ALA A 316 18.13 -21.72 -6.14
N THR A 317 18.95 -20.86 -5.52
CA THR A 317 19.34 -20.96 -4.11
C THR A 317 18.36 -20.27 -3.14
N SER A 318 17.40 -19.51 -3.66
CA SER A 318 16.31 -18.90 -2.89
C SER A 318 15.49 -19.98 -2.14
N PRO A 319 15.10 -19.76 -0.87
CA PRO A 319 15.04 -18.49 -0.15
C PRO A 319 16.36 -18.08 0.54
N GLN A 320 17.41 -18.89 0.42
CA GLN A 320 18.75 -18.55 0.90
C GLN A 320 19.52 -17.74 -0.16
N GLY A 321 20.66 -17.17 0.21
CA GLY A 321 21.57 -16.52 -0.74
C GLY A 321 21.28 -15.05 -1.06
N TRP A 322 20.18 -14.48 -0.54
CA TRP A 322 19.92 -13.04 -0.64
C TRP A 322 20.90 -12.24 0.23
N GLU A 323 21.62 -11.30 -0.40
CA GLU A 323 22.61 -10.45 0.25
C GLU A 323 22.33 -8.95 0.02
N PRO A 324 22.76 -8.05 0.92
CA PRO A 324 22.59 -6.61 0.72
C PRO A 324 23.42 -6.12 -0.44
N LEU A 325 22.86 -5.22 -1.24
CA LEU A 325 23.64 -4.40 -2.17
C LEU A 325 24.02 -3.07 -1.53
N ALA A 326 25.33 -2.80 -1.48
CA ALA A 326 25.89 -1.56 -0.95
C ALA A 326 25.88 -0.45 -2.03
N PHE A 327 24.69 -0.02 -2.44
CA PHE A 327 24.49 1.14 -3.30
C PHE A 327 23.91 2.29 -2.49
N ALA A 328 24.44 3.50 -2.68
CA ALA A 328 23.83 4.70 -2.13
C ALA A 328 22.63 5.09 -3.00
N PRO A 329 21.40 5.18 -2.45
CA PRO A 329 20.27 5.65 -3.22
C PRO A 329 20.32 7.18 -3.40
N ALA A 330 19.74 7.66 -4.50
CA ALA A 330 19.42 9.06 -4.72
C ALA A 330 17.90 9.27 -4.68
N VAL A 331 17.46 10.40 -4.12
CA VAL A 331 16.05 10.84 -4.19
C VAL A 331 15.94 11.82 -5.35
N GLU A 332 15.14 11.48 -6.36
CA GLU A 332 15.15 12.21 -7.64
C GLU A 332 13.98 13.17 -7.81
N GLN A 333 12.80 12.79 -7.33
CA GLN A 333 11.56 13.54 -7.56
C GLN A 333 10.61 13.37 -6.38
N SER A 334 9.96 14.45 -5.98
CA SER A 334 8.78 14.43 -5.11
C SER A 334 7.58 14.90 -5.92
N ASN A 335 6.44 14.22 -5.79
CA ASN A 335 5.23 14.57 -6.53
C ASN A 335 4.21 15.28 -5.62
N ALA A 336 3.16 15.84 -6.24
CA ALA A 336 2.08 16.51 -5.51
C ALA A 336 1.22 15.55 -4.67
N THR A 337 1.38 14.23 -4.83
CA THR A 337 0.63 13.21 -4.08
C THR A 337 1.33 12.81 -2.78
N GLY A 338 2.41 13.49 -2.39
CA GLY A 338 3.13 13.22 -1.15
C GLY A 338 4.12 12.06 -1.20
N LEU A 339 4.50 11.63 -2.41
CA LEU A 339 5.47 10.54 -2.62
C LEU A 339 6.78 11.06 -3.22
N GLU A 340 7.87 10.32 -3.01
CA GLU A 340 9.19 10.54 -3.61
C GLU A 340 9.74 9.28 -4.30
N THR A 341 10.50 9.46 -5.37
CA THR A 341 11.19 8.37 -6.10
C THR A 341 12.61 8.20 -5.58
N VAL A 342 12.95 6.97 -5.23
CA VAL A 342 14.27 6.55 -4.77
C VAL A 342 14.91 5.65 -5.84
N ARG A 343 16.11 6.02 -6.29
CA ARG A 343 16.85 5.31 -7.34
C ARG A 343 18.20 4.81 -6.84
N TYR A 344 18.52 3.56 -7.16
CA TYR A 344 19.86 3.01 -7.10
C TYR A 344 20.38 2.86 -8.54
N THR A 345 21.41 3.63 -8.89
CA THR A 345 21.94 3.67 -10.26
C THR A 345 22.95 2.55 -10.53
N GLY A 346 22.85 1.90 -11.69
CA GLY A 346 23.85 0.94 -12.18
C GLY A 346 24.01 -0.31 -11.30
N VAL A 347 22.90 -0.83 -10.76
CA VAL A 347 22.89 -1.96 -9.81
C VAL A 347 23.42 -3.26 -10.41
N ASP A 348 23.34 -3.40 -11.72
CA ASP A 348 23.89 -4.53 -12.46
C ASP A 348 25.43 -4.56 -12.48
N GLY A 349 26.09 -3.44 -12.16
CA GLY A 349 27.54 -3.33 -11.99
C GLY A 349 28.06 -3.80 -10.62
N ALA A 350 27.18 -4.32 -9.74
CA ALA A 350 27.58 -4.84 -8.44
C ALA A 350 28.62 -5.97 -8.57
N ALA A 351 29.57 -6.04 -7.64
CA ALA A 351 30.60 -7.09 -7.63
C ALA A 351 30.01 -8.51 -7.61
N LEU A 352 28.84 -8.69 -6.97
CA LEU A 352 28.09 -9.95 -6.94
C LEU A 352 27.77 -10.48 -8.35
N PHE A 353 27.58 -9.58 -9.32
CA PHE A 353 27.19 -9.91 -10.68
C PHE A 353 28.37 -9.92 -11.68
N ALA A 354 29.61 -9.82 -11.20
CA ALA A 354 30.78 -9.76 -12.07
C ALA A 354 30.87 -10.99 -12.99
N GLY A 355 30.87 -10.74 -14.32
CA GLY A 355 30.93 -11.78 -15.34
C GLY A 355 29.61 -12.52 -15.60
N LEU A 356 28.51 -12.10 -14.96
CA LEU A 356 27.19 -12.66 -15.17
C LEU A 356 26.40 -11.85 -16.19
N ASN A 357 25.50 -12.54 -16.88
CA ASN A 357 24.58 -11.94 -17.84
C ASN A 357 23.15 -11.84 -17.29
N GLU A 358 22.97 -12.08 -16.00
CA GLU A 358 21.71 -11.91 -15.30
C GLU A 358 21.95 -11.65 -13.82
N GLY A 359 20.97 -11.03 -13.18
CA GLY A 359 20.98 -10.76 -11.75
C GLY A 359 19.56 -10.52 -11.25
N PHE A 360 19.33 -10.84 -9.98
CA PHE A 360 18.03 -10.81 -9.36
C PHE A 360 18.05 -9.86 -8.17
N LEU A 361 17.02 -9.03 -8.05
CA LEU A 361 16.91 -8.00 -7.03
C LEU A 361 15.51 -7.97 -6.42
N ARG A 362 15.44 -7.59 -5.15
CA ARG A 362 14.19 -7.26 -4.44
C ARG A 362 14.47 -6.18 -3.41
N LEU A 363 13.41 -5.51 -2.98
CA LEU A 363 13.47 -4.57 -1.87
C LEU A 363 12.99 -5.26 -0.60
N ARG A 364 13.80 -5.25 0.46
CA ARG A 364 13.35 -5.59 1.81
C ARG A 364 12.94 -4.33 2.54
N VAL A 365 11.79 -4.40 3.19
CA VAL A 365 11.31 -3.42 4.17
C VAL A 365 11.32 -4.09 5.54
N SER A 366 11.87 -3.40 6.53
CA SER A 366 11.89 -3.84 7.93
C SER A 366 11.25 -2.78 8.81
N LEU A 367 10.27 -3.20 9.60
CA LEU A 367 9.59 -2.39 10.62
C LEU A 367 10.35 -2.51 11.95
N ASP A 368 10.76 -1.39 12.51
CA ASP A 368 11.36 -1.21 13.84
C ASP A 368 10.47 -0.22 14.61
N ALA A 369 9.36 -0.73 15.14
CA ALA A 369 8.26 0.06 15.68
C ALA A 369 8.59 0.72 17.03
N ASP A 370 9.52 0.13 17.80
CA ASP A 370 9.96 0.64 19.10
C ASP A 370 11.35 1.29 19.06
N HIS A 371 11.94 1.41 17.86
CA HIS A 371 13.26 2.01 17.60
C HIS A 371 14.39 1.36 18.39
N ASN A 372 14.28 0.06 18.70
CA ASN A 372 15.30 -0.68 19.45
C ASN A 372 16.45 -1.20 18.54
N GLY A 373 16.31 -1.07 17.21
CA GLY A 373 17.28 -1.55 16.22
C GLY A 373 17.07 -3.00 15.77
N THR A 374 16.02 -3.66 16.25
CA THR A 374 15.58 -5.00 15.85
C THR A 374 14.26 -4.85 15.10
N ALA A 375 14.11 -5.56 13.98
CA ALA A 375 12.87 -5.50 13.25
C ALA A 375 11.79 -6.42 13.88
N GLU A 376 10.61 -5.88 14.20
CA GLU A 376 9.44 -6.67 14.63
C GLU A 376 8.76 -7.37 13.47
N ALA A 377 8.83 -6.79 12.28
CA ALA A 377 8.29 -7.36 11.05
C ALA A 377 9.20 -7.04 9.85
N SER A 378 9.12 -7.87 8.83
CA SER A 378 9.81 -7.62 7.57
C SER A 378 9.01 -8.19 6.41
N ALA A 379 9.08 -7.50 5.28
CA ALA A 379 8.46 -7.91 4.04
C ALA A 379 9.42 -7.68 2.87
N VAL A 380 9.17 -8.35 1.75
CA VAL A 380 9.97 -8.20 0.54
C VAL A 380 9.06 -8.01 -0.67
N THR A 381 9.45 -7.12 -1.56
CA THR A 381 8.74 -6.92 -2.83
C THR A 381 8.92 -8.13 -3.76
N PRO A 382 8.06 -8.26 -4.80
CA PRO A 382 8.28 -9.25 -5.84
C PRO A 382 9.67 -9.13 -6.48
N VAL A 383 10.28 -10.28 -6.75
CA VAL A 383 11.63 -10.34 -7.33
C VAL A 383 11.62 -9.83 -8.76
N HIS A 384 12.54 -8.93 -9.05
CA HIS A 384 12.85 -8.47 -10.39
C HIS A 384 14.20 -9.01 -10.85
N ALA A 385 14.38 -9.10 -12.16
CA ALA A 385 15.62 -9.51 -12.77
C ALA A 385 15.99 -8.61 -13.94
N TRP A 386 17.28 -8.52 -14.18
CA TRP A 386 17.82 -8.06 -15.45
C TRP A 386 18.52 -9.23 -16.16
N THR A 387 18.49 -9.23 -17.49
CA THR A 387 19.19 -10.21 -18.32
C THR A 387 19.84 -9.51 -19.50
N ARG A 388 21.02 -9.98 -19.89
CA ARG A 388 21.81 -9.50 -21.04
C ARG A 388 21.94 -10.62 -22.06
N ARG A 389 21.40 -10.40 -23.24
CA ARG A 389 21.42 -11.35 -24.34
C ARG A 389 22.20 -10.77 -25.50
N GLU A 390 23.38 -11.32 -25.72
CA GLU A 390 24.11 -11.11 -26.96
C GLU A 390 23.53 -12.01 -28.06
N PHE A 391 23.18 -11.36 -29.17
CA PHE A 391 22.82 -11.97 -30.43
C PHE A 391 23.97 -11.78 -31.41
N GLU A 392 24.76 -12.83 -31.59
CA GLU A 392 25.87 -12.80 -32.53
C GLU A 392 25.39 -12.99 -33.98
N THR A 393 26.22 -12.62 -34.95
CA THR A 393 25.92 -12.81 -36.38
C THR A 393 25.66 -14.29 -36.67
N GLY A 394 24.43 -14.60 -37.09
CA GLY A 394 23.96 -15.97 -37.22
C GLY A 394 22.52 -16.13 -36.73
N GLN A 395 22.15 -17.37 -36.41
CA GLN A 395 20.83 -17.69 -35.86
C GLN A 395 20.99 -18.16 -34.42
N GLN A 396 20.18 -17.61 -33.52
CA GLN A 396 20.11 -18.00 -32.12
C GLN A 396 18.65 -17.98 -31.67
N THR A 397 18.28 -18.89 -30.76
CA THR A 397 16.94 -18.91 -30.19
C THR A 397 16.82 -17.87 -29.08
N PHE A 398 15.59 -17.45 -28.85
CA PHE A 398 15.21 -16.60 -27.74
C PHE A 398 13.80 -16.95 -27.26
N SER A 399 13.57 -16.75 -25.96
CA SER A 399 12.24 -16.72 -25.36
C SER A 399 12.27 -15.70 -24.24
N MET A 400 11.23 -14.89 -24.11
CA MET A 400 11.14 -13.95 -23.00
C MET A 400 10.72 -14.71 -21.73
N SER A 401 11.57 -14.67 -20.70
CA SER A 401 11.32 -15.38 -19.44
C SER A 401 10.81 -14.48 -18.31
N LEU A 402 11.04 -13.17 -18.41
CA LEU A 402 10.57 -12.17 -17.45
C LEU A 402 9.14 -11.71 -17.76
N LEU A 403 8.49 -11.13 -16.78
CA LEU A 403 7.16 -10.53 -16.88
C LEU A 403 7.25 -9.01 -16.84
N ASN A 404 6.35 -8.33 -17.54
CA ASN A 404 6.10 -6.92 -17.26
C ASN A 404 5.51 -6.77 -15.86
N GLN A 405 5.73 -5.61 -15.25
CA GLN A 405 5.07 -5.21 -14.01
C GLN A 405 3.55 -5.25 -14.17
N GLU A 406 2.86 -5.63 -13.10
CA GLU A 406 1.41 -5.67 -13.02
C GLU A 406 0.87 -4.25 -13.00
N VAL A 407 -0.23 -4.06 -13.72
CA VAL A 407 -1.04 -2.84 -13.61
C VAL A 407 -2.17 -3.00 -12.59
N PHE A 408 -2.49 -4.26 -12.25
CA PHE A 408 -3.49 -4.63 -11.27
C PHE A 408 -3.20 -6.02 -10.69
N ALA A 409 -3.42 -6.23 -9.41
CA ALA A 409 -3.40 -7.51 -8.72
C ALA A 409 -4.55 -7.58 -7.72
N GLY A 410 -5.07 -8.76 -7.36
CA GLY A 410 -6.09 -8.82 -6.30
C GLY A 410 -6.83 -10.14 -6.24
N ALA A 411 -7.64 -10.29 -5.18
CA ALA A 411 -8.52 -11.45 -5.02
C ALA A 411 -9.81 -11.30 -5.85
N VAL A 412 -10.14 -12.33 -6.62
CA VAL A 412 -11.40 -12.37 -7.39
C VAL A 412 -12.60 -12.43 -6.44
N ALA A 413 -13.44 -11.40 -6.44
CA ALA A 413 -14.66 -11.38 -5.63
C ALA A 413 -15.76 -12.26 -6.23
N ALA A 414 -15.94 -12.22 -7.55
CA ALA A 414 -16.92 -13.05 -8.26
C ALA A 414 -16.54 -13.30 -9.72
N VAL A 415 -17.10 -14.38 -10.28
CA VAL A 415 -16.98 -14.74 -11.70
C VAL A 415 -18.30 -14.41 -12.39
N ASN A 416 -18.30 -13.41 -13.27
CA ASN A 416 -19.49 -12.85 -13.94
C ASN A 416 -19.49 -13.20 -15.42
N GLY A 417 -19.74 -14.46 -15.75
CA GLY A 417 -19.74 -14.94 -17.13
C GLY A 417 -18.34 -14.89 -17.75
N GLY A 418 -18.06 -13.85 -18.54
CA GLY A 418 -16.77 -13.61 -19.20
C GLY A 418 -15.87 -12.59 -18.48
N ALA A 419 -16.26 -12.13 -17.29
CA ALA A 419 -15.52 -11.14 -16.51
C ALA A 419 -15.29 -11.61 -15.07
N LEU A 420 -14.31 -10.99 -14.41
CA LEU A 420 -14.00 -11.17 -12.99
C LEU A 420 -14.18 -9.83 -12.27
N SER A 421 -14.86 -9.82 -11.14
CA SER A 421 -15.08 -8.61 -10.32
C SER A 421 -14.15 -8.54 -9.12
N PHE A 422 -13.80 -7.33 -8.69
CA PHE A 422 -12.83 -7.06 -7.63
C PHE A 422 -13.30 -5.96 -6.67
N ALA A 423 -12.79 -5.97 -5.44
CA ALA A 423 -12.79 -4.80 -4.57
C ALA A 423 -11.63 -3.89 -4.98
N THR A 424 -11.86 -2.58 -5.09
CA THR A 424 -10.86 -1.62 -5.59
C THR A 424 -10.65 -0.42 -4.67
N GLY A 425 -11.29 -0.40 -3.50
CA GLY A 425 -11.25 0.75 -2.59
C GLY A 425 -11.74 2.08 -3.20
N GLY A 426 -12.38 2.06 -4.37
CA GLY A 426 -12.76 3.25 -5.14
C GLY A 426 -11.82 3.64 -6.28
N ASP A 427 -10.74 2.89 -6.52
CA ASP A 427 -9.87 3.07 -7.69
C ASP A 427 -10.48 2.41 -8.94
N ASP A 428 -9.98 2.82 -10.11
CA ASP A 428 -10.46 2.38 -11.42
C ASP A 428 -9.43 1.48 -12.11
N ILE A 429 -9.78 0.19 -12.25
CA ILE A 429 -8.96 -0.81 -12.95
C ILE A 429 -8.82 -0.47 -14.44
N ALA A 430 -9.91 -0.10 -15.10
CA ALA A 430 -9.90 0.18 -16.54
C ALA A 430 -9.04 1.41 -16.89
N ALA A 431 -8.93 2.37 -15.97
CA ALA A 431 -8.03 3.53 -16.10
C ALA A 431 -6.54 3.15 -16.19
N GLN A 432 -6.16 1.94 -15.77
CA GLN A 432 -4.79 1.44 -15.88
C GLN A 432 -4.44 0.90 -17.27
N PHE A 433 -5.43 0.68 -18.13
CA PHE A 433 -5.20 0.13 -19.46
C PHE A 433 -4.91 1.23 -20.48
N GLN A 434 -3.76 1.11 -21.12
CA GLN A 434 -3.33 2.02 -22.17
C GLN A 434 -4.01 1.64 -23.50
N PRO A 435 -4.64 2.59 -24.22
CA PRO A 435 -5.24 2.32 -25.52
C PRO A 435 -4.23 1.72 -26.52
N GLY A 436 -4.62 0.63 -27.19
CA GLY A 436 -3.78 -0.06 -28.17
C GLY A 436 -2.80 -1.08 -27.58
N SER A 437 -2.65 -1.13 -26.26
CA SER A 437 -1.86 -2.16 -25.57
C SER A 437 -2.69 -3.43 -25.37
N SER A 438 -2.02 -4.59 -25.38
CA SER A 438 -2.63 -5.89 -25.08
C SER A 438 -2.22 -6.36 -23.69
N TYR A 439 -3.16 -6.93 -22.94
CA TYR A 439 -2.96 -7.39 -21.57
C TYR A 439 -3.43 -8.84 -21.42
N PHE A 440 -2.86 -9.53 -20.43
CA PHE A 440 -3.37 -10.82 -19.95
C PHE A 440 -3.53 -10.80 -18.44
N LEU A 441 -4.49 -11.59 -17.97
CA LEU A 441 -4.68 -11.96 -16.59
C LEU A 441 -4.03 -13.32 -16.34
N GLU A 442 -3.20 -13.43 -15.30
CA GLU A 442 -2.62 -14.69 -14.81
C GLU A 442 -3.15 -15.01 -13.42
N VAL A 443 -3.63 -16.24 -13.23
CA VAL A 443 -4.03 -16.75 -11.91
C VAL A 443 -2.78 -17.16 -11.15
N VAL A 444 -2.57 -16.62 -9.95
CA VAL A 444 -1.29 -16.79 -9.23
C VAL A 444 -1.35 -17.94 -8.21
N ASN A 445 -2.48 -18.13 -7.54
CA ASN A 445 -2.64 -19.17 -6.51
C ASN A 445 -3.89 -20.04 -6.75
N GLY A 446 -4.13 -20.98 -5.84
CA GLY A 446 -5.27 -21.91 -5.90
C GLY A 446 -5.10 -23.03 -6.94
N SER A 447 -6.18 -23.79 -7.16
CA SER A 447 -6.21 -24.94 -8.09
C SER A 447 -5.93 -24.55 -9.55
N ARG A 448 -6.19 -23.29 -9.89
CA ARG A 448 -6.02 -22.73 -11.24
C ARG A 448 -4.71 -21.94 -11.43
N ALA A 449 -3.79 -21.96 -10.47
CA ALA A 449 -2.52 -21.25 -10.56
C ALA A 449 -1.77 -21.57 -11.87
N GLY A 450 -1.31 -20.51 -12.55
CA GLY A 450 -0.60 -20.52 -13.81
C GLY A 450 -1.47 -20.40 -15.06
N HIS A 451 -2.79 -20.55 -14.94
CA HIS A 451 -3.69 -20.31 -16.06
C HIS A 451 -3.78 -18.82 -16.40
N ARG A 452 -3.90 -18.55 -17.69
CA ARG A 452 -3.90 -17.21 -18.28
C ARG A 452 -5.05 -17.00 -19.25
N PHE A 453 -5.53 -15.76 -19.30
CA PHE A 453 -6.58 -15.28 -20.19
C PHE A 453 -6.23 -13.89 -20.73
N ASP A 454 -6.49 -13.63 -22.00
CA ASP A 454 -6.38 -12.27 -22.54
C ASP A 454 -7.50 -11.38 -22.04
N VAL A 455 -7.16 -10.12 -21.82
CA VAL A 455 -8.08 -9.10 -21.32
C VAL A 455 -8.74 -8.38 -22.50
N SER A 456 -10.06 -8.24 -22.42
CA SER A 456 -10.84 -7.35 -23.26
C SER A 456 -10.82 -5.93 -22.69
N VAL A 457 -9.82 -5.15 -23.10
CA VAL A 457 -9.54 -3.81 -22.56
C VAL A 457 -10.77 -2.90 -22.63
N GLY A 458 -11.42 -2.81 -23.80
CA GLY A 458 -12.57 -1.93 -24.00
C GLY A 458 -13.88 -2.39 -23.33
N ALA A 459 -13.92 -3.61 -22.81
CA ALA A 459 -15.08 -4.14 -22.09
C ALA A 459 -14.87 -4.17 -20.56
N SER A 460 -13.66 -3.88 -20.09
CA SER A 460 -13.35 -3.80 -18.66
C SER A 460 -13.88 -2.51 -18.06
N THR A 461 -14.19 -2.53 -16.77
CA THR A 461 -14.75 -1.39 -16.02
C THR A 461 -13.89 -1.07 -14.80
N ALA A 462 -14.29 -0.08 -13.99
CA ALA A 462 -13.58 0.29 -12.78
C ALA A 462 -13.39 -0.87 -11.80
N THR A 463 -14.33 -1.83 -11.75
CA THR A 463 -14.33 -2.93 -10.77
C THR A 463 -14.36 -4.32 -11.41
N GLU A 464 -14.31 -4.41 -12.75
CA GLU A 464 -14.34 -5.69 -13.47
C GLU A 464 -13.28 -5.76 -14.58
N VAL A 465 -12.57 -6.90 -14.64
CA VAL A 465 -11.69 -7.25 -15.76
C VAL A 465 -12.45 -8.19 -16.68
N ALA A 466 -12.82 -7.69 -17.87
CA ALA A 466 -13.45 -8.50 -18.91
C ALA A 466 -12.39 -9.30 -19.67
N LEU A 467 -12.67 -10.56 -20.01
CA LEU A 467 -11.73 -11.45 -20.69
C LEU A 467 -12.18 -11.76 -22.13
N ASP A 468 -11.23 -11.77 -23.06
CA ASP A 468 -11.45 -12.27 -24.41
C ASP A 468 -11.29 -13.79 -24.42
N LEU A 469 -12.37 -14.50 -24.12
CA LEU A 469 -12.40 -15.97 -24.09
C LEU A 469 -12.20 -16.62 -25.46
N THR A 470 -12.22 -15.85 -26.56
CA THR A 470 -11.96 -16.35 -27.91
C THR A 470 -10.49 -16.33 -28.30
N SER A 471 -9.64 -15.70 -27.48
CA SER A 471 -8.21 -15.63 -27.78
C SER A 471 -7.56 -17.02 -27.76
N VAL A 472 -6.79 -17.30 -28.82
CA VAL A 472 -5.97 -18.50 -28.96
C VAL A 472 -4.78 -18.55 -27.98
N ARG A 473 -4.50 -17.44 -27.27
CA ARG A 473 -3.45 -17.37 -26.25
C ARG A 473 -3.93 -17.84 -24.88
N ASN A 474 -5.24 -18.02 -24.69
CA ASN A 474 -5.79 -18.48 -23.43
C ASN A 474 -5.37 -19.91 -23.14
N THR A 475 -5.09 -20.19 -21.89
CA THR A 475 -4.80 -21.57 -21.43
C THR A 475 -6.07 -22.36 -21.11
N MET A 476 -7.23 -21.69 -21.04
CA MET A 476 -8.55 -22.29 -20.86
C MET A 476 -9.57 -21.56 -21.72
N ALA A 477 -10.56 -22.30 -22.25
CA ALA A 477 -11.60 -21.75 -23.11
C ALA A 477 -12.79 -21.13 -22.35
N SER A 478 -12.89 -21.36 -21.05
CA SER A 478 -13.98 -20.89 -20.19
C SER A 478 -13.46 -20.48 -18.83
N LEU A 479 -14.15 -19.57 -18.14
CA LEU A 479 -13.84 -19.20 -16.76
C LEU A 479 -14.44 -20.20 -15.77
N PRO A 480 -13.61 -20.90 -14.98
CA PRO A 480 -14.09 -21.75 -13.91
C PRO A 480 -14.71 -20.95 -12.76
N ALA A 481 -15.78 -21.45 -12.15
CA ALA A 481 -16.40 -20.82 -10.98
C ALA A 481 -15.50 -20.87 -9.72
N ASP A 482 -14.55 -21.81 -9.66
CA ASP A 482 -13.58 -21.95 -8.56
C ASP A 482 -12.44 -20.91 -8.60
N LEU A 483 -12.56 -19.88 -9.45
CA LEU A 483 -11.68 -18.72 -9.42
C LEU A 483 -12.06 -17.70 -8.34
N ALA A 484 -13.26 -17.73 -7.78
CA ALA A 484 -13.63 -16.84 -6.67
C ALA A 484 -12.70 -17.09 -5.47
N GLY A 485 -12.11 -16.02 -4.93
CA GLY A 485 -11.09 -16.05 -3.89
C GLY A 485 -9.66 -16.33 -4.38
N ALA A 486 -9.44 -16.65 -5.65
CA ALA A 486 -8.10 -16.78 -6.21
C ALA A 486 -7.47 -15.40 -6.41
N ARG A 487 -6.17 -15.29 -6.12
CA ARG A 487 -5.35 -14.12 -6.46
C ARG A 487 -5.00 -14.17 -7.93
N VAL A 488 -5.21 -13.05 -8.62
CA VAL A 488 -4.86 -12.85 -10.03
C VAL A 488 -4.03 -11.59 -10.21
N VAL A 489 -3.33 -11.51 -11.33
CA VAL A 489 -2.58 -10.31 -11.74
C VAL A 489 -2.86 -10.00 -13.20
N VAL A 490 -2.94 -8.73 -13.55
CA VAL A 490 -3.09 -8.25 -14.93
C VAL A 490 -1.81 -7.56 -15.36
N ARG A 491 -1.26 -8.01 -16.48
CA ARG A 491 0.04 -7.55 -17.00
C ARG A 491 -0.06 -7.16 -18.47
N PRO A 492 0.66 -6.12 -18.91
CA PRO A 492 0.90 -5.89 -20.33
C PRO A 492 1.63 -7.09 -20.93
N HIS A 493 1.23 -7.49 -22.13
CA HIS A 493 2.01 -8.43 -22.92
C HIS A 493 3.36 -7.83 -23.32
N TRP A 494 4.38 -8.68 -23.42
CA TRP A 494 5.57 -8.35 -24.18
C TRP A 494 5.23 -8.23 -25.67
N THR A 495 5.95 -7.38 -26.38
CA THR A 495 5.77 -7.15 -27.82
C THR A 495 7.09 -7.29 -28.56
N SER A 496 7.04 -7.52 -29.88
CA SER A 496 8.26 -7.58 -30.70
C SER A 496 9.16 -6.35 -30.53
N ALA A 497 8.61 -5.14 -30.41
CA ALA A 497 9.40 -3.92 -30.22
C ALA A 497 10.00 -3.74 -28.82
N THR A 498 9.42 -4.37 -27.79
CA THR A 498 9.95 -4.30 -26.41
C THR A 498 10.98 -5.39 -26.16
N VAL A 499 10.79 -6.56 -26.78
CA VAL A 499 11.68 -7.72 -26.68
C VAL A 499 12.85 -7.66 -27.66
N LEU A 500 12.62 -7.25 -28.90
CA LEU A 500 13.64 -7.07 -29.94
C LEU A 500 13.55 -5.63 -30.50
N PRO A 501 14.03 -4.63 -29.75
CA PRO A 501 13.91 -3.21 -30.10
C PRO A 501 14.52 -2.89 -31.46
N VAL A 502 13.74 -2.19 -32.30
CA VAL A 502 14.07 -1.95 -33.72
C VAL A 502 15.33 -1.11 -33.93
N ASP A 503 15.73 -0.34 -32.92
CA ASP A 503 16.93 0.50 -32.88
C ASP A 503 18.21 -0.31 -32.65
N LEU A 504 18.10 -1.52 -32.10
CA LEU A 504 19.23 -2.40 -31.85
C LEU A 504 19.62 -3.27 -33.05
N PHE A 505 18.67 -3.55 -33.95
CA PHE A 505 18.85 -4.51 -35.04
C PHE A 505 19.02 -3.83 -36.41
N GLN A 506 19.67 -4.53 -37.34
CA GLN A 506 19.94 -4.02 -38.68
C GLN A 506 18.68 -4.03 -39.56
N SER A 507 18.27 -2.84 -39.99
CA SER A 507 17.16 -2.64 -40.93
C SER A 507 17.65 -2.34 -42.35
N SER A 508 16.82 -2.65 -43.35
CA SER A 508 17.05 -2.30 -44.75
C SER A 508 15.74 -2.33 -45.53
N ASN A 509 15.78 -2.07 -46.84
CA ASN A 509 14.64 -2.27 -47.74
C ASN A 509 14.62 -3.66 -48.40
N SER A 510 15.47 -4.58 -47.95
CA SER A 510 15.57 -5.94 -48.48
C SER A 510 15.55 -7.00 -47.37
N PRO A 511 14.64 -7.98 -47.41
CA PRO A 511 14.58 -9.04 -46.41
C PRO A 511 15.84 -9.92 -46.40
N ALA A 512 16.70 -9.86 -47.42
CA ALA A 512 17.97 -10.59 -47.49
C ALA A 512 19.10 -9.93 -46.68
N ARG A 513 18.99 -8.63 -46.39
CA ARG A 513 20.02 -7.84 -45.69
C ARG A 513 19.63 -7.42 -44.29
N SER A 514 18.35 -7.48 -43.95
CA SER A 514 17.85 -7.14 -42.61
C SER A 514 17.94 -8.31 -41.64
N ASP A 515 17.95 -7.99 -40.36
CA ASP A 515 17.76 -8.97 -39.29
C ASP A 515 16.33 -9.53 -39.30
N ARG A 516 16.16 -10.71 -38.72
CA ARG A 516 14.88 -11.43 -38.73
C ARG A 516 14.51 -11.99 -37.37
N MET A 517 13.20 -12.04 -37.13
CA MET A 517 12.60 -12.88 -36.10
C MET A 517 11.70 -13.92 -36.78
N MET A 518 11.85 -15.19 -36.41
CA MET A 518 11.16 -16.32 -37.03
C MET A 518 10.40 -17.11 -35.97
N PHE A 519 9.07 -17.00 -35.98
CA PHE A 519 8.19 -17.71 -35.07
C PHE A 519 7.76 -19.03 -35.69
N PHE A 520 7.82 -20.11 -34.93
CA PHE A 520 7.43 -21.42 -35.43
C PHE A 520 5.90 -21.60 -35.36
N ASP A 521 5.27 -21.81 -36.51
CA ASP A 521 3.86 -22.14 -36.62
C ASP A 521 3.70 -23.66 -36.53
N THR A 522 3.30 -24.13 -35.34
CA THR A 522 3.07 -25.54 -35.03
C THR A 522 2.02 -26.18 -35.95
N ALA A 523 0.95 -25.46 -36.28
CA ALA A 523 -0.16 -26.01 -37.08
C ALA A 523 0.26 -26.29 -38.53
N ASN A 524 1.14 -25.44 -39.08
CA ASN A 524 1.63 -25.57 -40.46
C ASN A 524 3.05 -26.12 -40.56
N ASN A 525 3.70 -26.44 -39.43
CA ASN A 525 5.07 -26.94 -39.33
C ASN A 525 6.09 -26.10 -40.14
N LYS A 526 6.00 -24.77 -40.02
CA LYS A 526 6.84 -23.82 -40.78
C LYS A 526 7.14 -22.56 -39.97
N TYR A 527 8.16 -21.81 -40.36
CA TYR A 527 8.40 -20.48 -39.78
C TYR A 527 7.52 -19.41 -40.41
N SER A 528 6.94 -18.56 -39.57
CA SER A 528 6.47 -17.23 -39.93
C SER A 528 7.60 -16.23 -39.70
N THR A 529 8.17 -15.74 -40.79
CA THR A 529 9.35 -14.85 -40.76
C THR A 529 8.94 -13.39 -40.83
N PHE A 530 9.53 -12.59 -39.96
CA PHE A 530 9.46 -11.14 -39.97
C PHE A 530 10.86 -10.59 -40.10
N TRP A 531 11.01 -9.58 -40.95
CA TRP A 531 12.29 -8.93 -41.23
C TRP A 531 12.20 -7.45 -40.85
N LEU A 532 13.33 -6.88 -40.45
CA LEU A 532 13.35 -5.48 -40.04
C LEU A 532 13.40 -4.56 -41.27
N TYR A 533 12.25 -3.97 -41.59
CA TYR A 533 12.06 -3.09 -42.72
C TYR A 533 12.37 -1.63 -42.34
N ALA A 534 13.24 -0.98 -43.12
CA ALA A 534 13.54 0.45 -42.99
C ALA A 534 12.43 1.27 -43.68
N ALA A 535 11.37 1.60 -42.95
CA ALA A 535 10.28 2.42 -43.45
C ALA A 535 10.57 3.92 -43.31
N ASP A 536 9.85 4.75 -44.06
CA ASP A 536 10.06 6.21 -44.13
C ASP A 536 9.78 6.96 -42.80
N GLY A 537 9.26 6.28 -41.78
CA GLY A 537 9.01 6.81 -40.42
C GLY A 537 9.81 6.12 -39.31
N GLY A 538 10.78 5.27 -39.66
CA GLY A 538 11.55 4.46 -38.71
C GLY A 538 11.47 2.97 -39.01
N ALA A 539 12.42 2.19 -38.47
CA ALA A 539 12.47 0.76 -38.66
C ALA A 539 11.24 0.06 -38.03
N GLN A 540 10.72 -0.95 -38.71
CA GLN A 540 9.60 -1.75 -38.23
C GLN A 540 9.72 -3.20 -38.63
N TRP A 541 9.25 -4.10 -37.77
CA TRP A 541 9.12 -5.51 -38.09
C TRP A 541 7.99 -5.69 -39.11
N ALA A 542 8.31 -6.24 -40.28
CA ALA A 542 7.34 -6.52 -41.33
C ALA A 542 7.34 -8.01 -41.69
N ARG A 543 6.17 -8.57 -42.02
CA ARG A 543 6.07 -9.99 -42.40
C ARG A 543 6.71 -10.24 -43.77
N GLU A 544 7.58 -11.23 -43.87
CA GLU A 544 8.22 -11.59 -45.14
C GLU A 544 7.18 -12.16 -46.11
N GLY A 545 7.19 -11.66 -47.36
CA GLY A 545 6.23 -12.03 -48.39
C GLY A 545 4.89 -11.27 -48.35
N ASP A 546 4.69 -10.37 -47.38
CA ASP A 546 3.54 -9.47 -47.34
C ASP A 546 3.88 -8.13 -48.02
N ALA A 547 3.18 -7.82 -49.11
CA ALA A 547 3.40 -6.58 -49.87
C ALA A 547 2.92 -5.32 -49.15
N SER A 548 2.06 -5.44 -48.12
CA SER A 548 1.55 -4.30 -47.36
C SER A 548 2.57 -3.69 -46.41
N LEU A 549 3.58 -4.48 -46.00
CA LEU A 549 4.65 -4.08 -45.08
C LEU A 549 4.12 -3.43 -43.79
N THR A 550 2.97 -3.88 -43.30
CA THR A 550 2.37 -3.39 -42.06
C THR A 550 3.27 -3.69 -40.86
N SER A 551 3.28 -2.76 -39.90
CA SER A 551 4.06 -2.92 -38.67
C SER A 551 3.57 -4.10 -37.84
N HIS A 552 4.52 -4.94 -37.42
CA HIS A 552 4.34 -5.98 -36.42
C HIS A 552 5.13 -5.66 -35.14
N ASN A 553 5.51 -4.39 -34.91
CA ASN A 553 6.16 -3.95 -33.68
C ASN A 553 5.32 -4.28 -32.43
N GLN A 554 4.00 -4.24 -32.56
CA GLN A 554 3.05 -4.57 -31.49
C GLN A 554 2.59 -6.04 -31.50
N ARG A 555 3.24 -6.93 -32.27
CA ARG A 555 2.95 -8.37 -32.19
C ARG A 555 3.26 -8.84 -30.77
N VAL A 556 2.25 -9.39 -30.11
CA VAL A 556 2.39 -10.02 -28.78
C VAL A 556 3.43 -11.14 -28.86
N PHE A 557 4.31 -11.18 -27.87
CA PHE A 557 5.23 -12.26 -27.59
C PHE A 557 4.62 -13.08 -26.45
N ALA A 558 3.95 -14.19 -26.78
CA ALA A 558 3.16 -14.91 -25.78
C ALA A 558 4.09 -15.54 -24.72
N PRO A 559 3.71 -15.60 -23.43
CA PRO A 559 4.63 -16.16 -22.44
C PRO A 559 4.83 -17.66 -22.71
N GLY A 560 6.10 -18.06 -22.84
CA GLY A 560 6.55 -19.40 -23.23
C GLY A 560 6.79 -19.60 -24.73
N GLU A 561 6.45 -18.62 -25.58
CA GLU A 561 6.72 -18.65 -27.02
C GLU A 561 8.22 -18.55 -27.29
N GLY A 562 8.75 -19.41 -28.16
CA GLY A 562 10.12 -19.32 -28.63
C GLY A 562 10.21 -18.69 -30.02
N VAL A 563 11.31 -17.99 -30.28
CA VAL A 563 11.63 -17.37 -31.57
C VAL A 563 13.05 -17.71 -31.98
N LEU A 564 13.30 -17.86 -33.28
CA LEU A 564 14.64 -17.89 -33.83
C LEU A 564 14.98 -16.48 -34.34
N VAL A 565 15.98 -15.85 -33.73
CA VAL A 565 16.50 -14.53 -34.12
C VAL A 565 17.65 -14.74 -35.07
N GLN A 566 17.64 -14.05 -36.20
CA GLN A 566 18.75 -14.04 -37.15
C GLN A 566 19.36 -12.64 -37.23
N VAL A 567 20.58 -12.49 -36.73
CA VAL A 567 21.39 -11.29 -36.90
C VAL A 567 22.29 -11.47 -38.11
N ARG A 568 22.24 -10.51 -39.01
CA ARG A 568 23.04 -10.45 -40.26
C ARG A 568 24.02 -9.30 -40.25
N GLY A 569 23.77 -8.30 -39.42
CA GLY A 569 24.71 -7.22 -39.12
C GLY A 569 25.77 -7.63 -38.09
N ALA A 570 26.30 -6.61 -37.40
CA ALA A 570 27.13 -6.79 -36.23
C ALA A 570 26.35 -7.46 -35.08
N SER A 571 27.06 -8.05 -34.12
CA SER A 571 26.40 -8.58 -32.92
C SER A 571 25.66 -7.48 -32.16
N VAL A 572 24.57 -7.87 -31.52
CA VAL A 572 23.65 -6.97 -30.83
C VAL A 572 23.45 -7.47 -29.41
N THR A 573 23.60 -6.60 -28.41
CA THR A 573 23.27 -6.93 -27.02
C THR A 573 21.95 -6.30 -26.63
N ALA A 574 20.97 -7.12 -26.30
CA ALA A 574 19.70 -6.69 -25.73
C ALA A 574 19.73 -6.86 -24.21
N VAL A 575 19.29 -5.82 -23.50
CA VAL A 575 19.08 -5.86 -22.05
C VAL A 575 17.58 -5.88 -21.79
N HIS A 576 17.13 -6.85 -21.00
CA HIS A 576 15.73 -6.98 -20.59
C HIS A 576 15.64 -6.91 -19.08
N VAL A 577 14.63 -6.20 -18.60
CA VAL A 577 14.29 -6.08 -17.17
C VAL A 577 12.84 -6.47 -16.98
N GLY A 578 12.51 -7.02 -15.81
CA GLY A 578 11.13 -7.38 -15.50
C GLY A 578 11.02 -8.22 -14.23
N GLN A 579 9.79 -8.56 -13.86
CA GLN A 579 9.50 -9.38 -12.70
C GLN A 579 9.73 -10.87 -13.00
N VAL A 580 10.15 -11.62 -11.98
CA VAL A 580 10.28 -13.08 -12.05
C VAL A 580 8.98 -13.74 -11.62
N ARG A 581 8.52 -14.72 -12.42
CA ARG A 581 7.35 -15.53 -12.08
C ARG A 581 7.61 -16.38 -10.84
N SER A 582 6.73 -16.29 -9.85
CA SER A 582 6.81 -17.02 -8.57
C SER A 582 5.86 -18.22 -8.47
N ASN A 583 4.82 -18.27 -9.31
CA ASN A 583 3.84 -19.36 -9.37
C ASN A 583 4.18 -20.40 -10.43
N ARG A 584 3.47 -21.54 -10.40
CA ARG A 584 3.48 -22.56 -11.46
C ARG A 584 3.13 -21.94 -12.83
N PHE A 585 3.79 -22.39 -13.89
CA PHE A 585 3.57 -21.92 -15.25
C PHE A 585 2.86 -22.98 -16.10
N ILE A 586 1.58 -22.75 -16.45
CA ILE A 586 0.87 -23.61 -17.41
C ILE A 586 1.37 -23.29 -18.81
N LEU A 587 1.89 -24.28 -19.53
CA LEU A 587 2.42 -24.13 -20.89
C LEU A 587 1.76 -25.20 -21.78
N PRO A 588 0.57 -24.97 -22.34
CA PRO A 588 -0.13 -26.00 -23.12
C PRO A 588 0.75 -26.48 -24.29
N LEU A 589 0.94 -27.79 -24.39
CA LEU A 589 1.71 -28.41 -25.46
C LEU A 589 0.78 -29.01 -26.51
N SER A 590 1.04 -28.70 -27.77
CA SER A 590 0.36 -29.35 -28.91
C SER A 590 1.08 -30.64 -29.30
N ALA A 591 0.36 -31.55 -29.95
CA ALA A 591 0.98 -32.66 -30.68
C ALA A 591 1.80 -32.11 -31.86
N GLY A 592 2.88 -32.79 -32.22
CA GLY A 592 3.82 -32.34 -33.25
C GLY A 592 4.94 -31.46 -32.70
N THR A 593 5.53 -30.64 -33.58
CA THR A 593 6.71 -29.83 -33.29
C THR A 593 6.31 -28.44 -32.83
N GLN A 594 6.89 -27.93 -31.74
CA GLN A 594 6.69 -26.57 -31.27
C GLN A 594 7.99 -26.00 -30.68
N LEU A 595 8.22 -24.70 -30.84
CA LEU A 595 9.37 -24.00 -30.28
C LEU A 595 8.95 -23.26 -29.02
N ILE A 596 9.47 -23.68 -27.86
CA ILE A 596 9.04 -23.17 -26.56
C ILE A 596 10.21 -22.76 -25.66
N GLY A 597 9.99 -21.78 -24.80
CA GLY A 597 10.90 -21.40 -23.72
C GLY A 597 10.48 -21.91 -22.34
N GLY A 598 11.29 -21.59 -21.32
CA GLY A 598 11.15 -22.06 -19.93
C GLY A 598 10.15 -21.29 -19.06
N GLY A 599 9.84 -20.03 -19.39
CA GLY A 599 9.00 -19.16 -18.55
C GLY A 599 9.64 -18.71 -17.23
N TYR A 600 10.88 -19.11 -16.97
CA TYR A 600 11.68 -18.70 -15.81
C TYR A 600 13.12 -18.38 -16.27
N PRO A 601 13.78 -17.38 -15.66
CA PRO A 601 15.18 -17.02 -15.93
C PRO A 601 16.16 -17.94 -15.17
N ILE A 602 15.91 -19.25 -15.16
CA ILE A 602 16.77 -20.24 -14.48
C ILE A 602 17.01 -21.40 -15.44
N ALA A 603 18.23 -21.95 -15.46
CA ALA A 603 18.54 -23.15 -16.24
C ALA A 603 17.80 -24.39 -15.68
N GLN A 604 17.12 -25.12 -16.55
CA GLN A 604 16.28 -26.27 -16.16
C GLN A 604 16.68 -27.55 -16.89
N SER A 605 16.51 -28.69 -16.21
CA SER A 605 16.58 -30.02 -16.83
C SER A 605 15.20 -30.48 -17.32
N PRO A 606 15.13 -31.52 -18.18
CA PRO A 606 13.86 -32.17 -18.50
C PRO A 606 13.07 -32.57 -17.26
N GLU A 607 13.75 -33.10 -16.23
CA GLU A 607 13.09 -33.47 -14.98
C GLU A 607 12.55 -32.25 -14.21
N ASN A 608 13.30 -31.15 -14.14
CA ASN A 608 12.78 -29.91 -13.53
C ASN A 608 11.53 -29.37 -14.24
N ARG A 609 11.38 -29.69 -15.54
CA ARG A 609 10.21 -29.33 -16.34
C ARG A 609 9.16 -30.44 -16.37
N SER A 610 9.26 -31.49 -15.56
CA SER A 610 8.34 -32.65 -15.56
C SER A 610 8.17 -33.28 -16.95
N MET A 611 9.22 -33.24 -17.79
CA MET A 611 9.19 -33.82 -19.13
C MET A 611 9.47 -35.33 -19.08
N ASN A 612 8.71 -36.08 -18.30
CA ASN A 612 8.87 -37.52 -18.11
C ASN A 612 7.52 -38.24 -18.29
N THR A 613 7.50 -39.57 -18.18
CA THR A 613 6.26 -40.35 -18.39
C THR A 613 5.16 -40.00 -17.38
N ALA A 614 5.52 -39.63 -16.14
CA ALA A 614 4.55 -39.16 -15.15
C ALA A 614 3.95 -37.78 -15.53
N GLY A 615 4.73 -36.93 -16.19
CA GLY A 615 4.26 -35.68 -16.80
C GLY A 615 3.58 -35.86 -18.17
N GLY A 616 3.28 -37.10 -18.56
CA GLY A 616 2.56 -37.41 -19.80
C GLY A 616 3.43 -37.36 -21.06
N PHE A 617 4.75 -37.51 -20.95
CA PHE A 617 5.64 -37.67 -22.11
C PHE A 617 5.70 -39.12 -22.57
N THR A 618 5.68 -39.30 -23.89
CA THR A 618 5.71 -40.63 -24.52
C THR A 618 7.15 -41.11 -24.58
N ALA A 619 7.44 -42.22 -23.91
CA ALA A 619 8.73 -42.90 -24.00
C ALA A 619 8.68 -44.04 -25.03
N GLY A 620 9.77 -44.26 -25.74
CA GLY A 620 9.84 -45.29 -26.79
C GLY A 620 11.26 -45.86 -26.92
N GLN A 621 11.38 -47.04 -27.53
CA GLN A 621 12.68 -47.69 -27.74
C GLN A 621 13.52 -46.99 -28.83
N GLU A 622 12.86 -46.22 -29.70
CA GLU A 622 13.49 -45.50 -30.80
C GLU A 622 12.92 -44.08 -30.92
N PRO A 623 13.69 -43.09 -31.43
CA PRO A 623 13.28 -41.69 -31.52
C PRO A 623 11.94 -41.46 -32.26
N ALA A 624 11.60 -42.33 -33.21
CA ALA A 624 10.35 -42.22 -33.98
C ALA A 624 9.08 -42.57 -33.17
N SER A 625 9.25 -43.22 -32.02
CA SER A 625 8.17 -43.67 -31.13
C SER A 625 8.13 -42.94 -29.78
N ALA A 626 9.02 -41.94 -29.61
CA ALA A 626 9.21 -41.22 -28.36
C ALA A 626 9.10 -39.69 -28.56
N ASP A 627 8.70 -38.97 -27.51
CA ASP A 627 8.81 -37.52 -27.50
C ASP A 627 10.28 -37.10 -27.59
N ARG A 628 10.53 -35.97 -28.26
CA ARG A 628 11.90 -35.49 -28.56
C ARG A 628 12.11 -34.05 -28.16
N LEU A 629 13.36 -33.74 -27.84
CA LEU A 629 13.87 -32.38 -27.68
C LEU A 629 14.87 -32.10 -28.79
N ARG A 630 14.85 -30.90 -29.37
CA ARG A 630 15.89 -30.46 -30.32
C ARG A 630 16.37 -29.07 -29.93
N LEU A 631 17.63 -28.99 -29.55
CA LEU A 631 18.29 -27.75 -29.13
C LEU A 631 19.08 -27.21 -30.31
N TRP A 632 18.93 -25.93 -30.62
CA TRP A 632 19.63 -25.30 -31.73
C TRP A 632 21.12 -25.17 -31.39
N VAL A 633 22.00 -25.77 -32.20
CA VAL A 633 23.46 -25.77 -31.91
C VAL A 633 24.07 -24.37 -31.99
N GLY A 634 23.44 -23.46 -32.74
CA GLY A 634 23.87 -22.06 -32.83
C GLY A 634 23.77 -21.28 -31.52
N ASP A 635 23.01 -21.79 -30.54
CA ASP A 635 22.93 -21.16 -29.22
C ASP A 635 24.20 -21.34 -28.39
N ALA A 636 24.92 -22.46 -28.61
CA ALA A 636 26.15 -22.80 -27.91
C ALA A 636 27.40 -22.52 -28.77
N THR A 637 27.31 -22.66 -30.09
CA THR A 637 28.42 -22.39 -31.01
C THR A 637 27.94 -21.49 -32.14
N VAL A 638 28.38 -20.24 -32.13
CA VAL A 638 27.87 -19.25 -33.08
C VAL A 638 28.18 -19.61 -34.52
N GLY A 639 27.20 -19.35 -35.39
CA GLY A 639 27.26 -19.70 -36.82
C GLY A 639 27.03 -21.18 -37.12
N ALA A 640 27.03 -22.06 -36.10
CA ALA A 640 26.69 -23.46 -36.31
C ALA A 640 25.21 -23.62 -36.68
N THR A 641 24.92 -24.63 -37.50
CA THR A 641 23.57 -24.97 -37.95
C THR A 641 23.28 -26.42 -37.65
N GLY A 642 22.04 -26.73 -37.28
CA GLY A 642 21.61 -28.08 -36.90
C GLY A 642 21.03 -28.14 -35.49
N TYR A 643 20.82 -29.35 -35.00
CA TYR A 643 20.22 -29.55 -33.69
C TYR A 643 20.91 -30.67 -32.92
N ASP A 644 21.16 -30.42 -31.63
CA ASP A 644 21.37 -31.49 -30.67
C ASP A 644 20.01 -32.10 -30.33
N SER A 645 19.81 -33.34 -30.75
CA SER A 645 18.54 -34.04 -30.62
C SER A 645 18.58 -35.05 -29.49
N TYR A 646 17.50 -35.12 -28.72
CA TYR A 646 17.31 -36.03 -27.60
C TYR A 646 15.93 -36.69 -27.72
N PHE A 647 15.79 -37.91 -27.21
CA PHE A 647 14.49 -38.58 -27.12
C PHE A 647 14.33 -39.25 -25.75
N LEU A 648 13.07 -39.39 -25.31
CA LEU A 648 12.74 -40.10 -24.07
C LEU A 648 12.80 -41.61 -24.31
N ASN A 649 13.98 -42.18 -24.13
CA ASN A 649 14.24 -43.59 -24.38
C ASN A 649 13.65 -44.49 -23.30
N LEU A 650 12.98 -45.55 -23.71
CA LEU A 650 12.45 -46.59 -22.83
C LEU A 650 13.34 -47.84 -22.89
N THR A 651 14.13 -48.07 -21.84
CA THR A 651 14.93 -49.29 -21.70
C THR A 651 14.37 -50.14 -20.56
N GLY A 652 13.79 -51.30 -20.89
CA GLY A 652 13.05 -52.10 -19.93
C GLY A 652 11.82 -51.34 -19.42
N SER A 653 11.79 -51.02 -18.12
CA SER A 653 10.73 -50.22 -17.48
C SER A 653 11.17 -48.79 -17.14
N THR A 654 12.38 -48.39 -17.53
CA THR A 654 12.96 -47.09 -17.16
C THR A 654 12.93 -46.16 -18.36
N ALA A 655 12.35 -44.97 -18.20
CA ALA A 655 12.34 -43.91 -19.19
C ALA A 655 13.40 -42.85 -18.84
N GLN A 656 14.31 -42.54 -19.77
CA GLN A 656 15.40 -41.58 -19.57
C GLN A 656 15.61 -40.75 -20.84
N TRP A 657 15.91 -39.46 -20.68
CA TRP A 657 16.35 -38.65 -21.81
C TRP A 657 17.74 -39.05 -22.24
N VAL A 658 17.91 -39.28 -23.53
CA VAL A 658 19.20 -39.64 -24.11
C VAL A 658 19.44 -38.86 -25.39
N ARG A 659 20.71 -38.65 -25.74
CA ARG A 659 21.08 -38.01 -27.01
C ARG A 659 20.87 -38.98 -28.17
N GLU A 660 20.23 -38.50 -29.23
CA GLU A 660 19.97 -39.27 -30.44
C GLU A 660 21.27 -39.57 -31.19
N GLY A 661 21.48 -40.83 -31.57
CA GLY A 661 22.67 -41.29 -32.32
C GLY A 661 23.85 -41.78 -31.48
N ASP A 662 23.80 -41.65 -30.16
CA ASP A 662 24.84 -42.21 -29.26
C ASP A 662 24.72 -43.73 -29.17
N VAL A 663 25.84 -44.46 -29.33
CA VAL A 663 25.88 -45.94 -29.27
C VAL A 663 25.69 -46.46 -27.84
N ASN A 664 26.08 -45.67 -26.84
CA ASN A 664 25.90 -45.95 -25.41
C ASN A 664 25.43 -44.65 -24.72
N PRO A 665 24.15 -44.29 -24.85
CA PRO A 665 23.69 -42.99 -24.39
C PRO A 665 23.74 -42.87 -22.86
N ALA A 666 24.27 -41.76 -22.37
CA ALA A 666 24.17 -41.38 -20.96
C ALA A 666 22.79 -40.74 -20.67
N ASP A 667 22.28 -40.95 -19.46
CA ASP A 667 21.05 -40.30 -18.99
C ASP A 667 21.23 -38.78 -18.87
N GLN A 668 20.39 -38.04 -19.59
CA GLN A 668 20.37 -36.58 -19.66
C GLN A 668 19.14 -35.99 -18.95
N SER A 669 18.35 -36.79 -18.23
CA SER A 669 17.10 -36.33 -17.60
C SER A 669 17.35 -35.22 -16.56
N GLN A 670 18.54 -35.21 -15.95
CA GLN A 670 18.99 -34.18 -14.99
C GLN A 670 19.91 -33.12 -15.61
N ALA A 671 20.32 -33.28 -16.87
CA ALA A 671 21.18 -32.30 -17.53
C ALA A 671 20.41 -30.99 -17.75
N LYS A 672 21.04 -29.84 -17.52
CA LYS A 672 20.45 -28.51 -17.69
C LYS A 672 20.38 -28.14 -19.18
N LEU A 673 19.48 -28.80 -19.90
CA LEU A 673 19.31 -28.65 -21.35
C LEU A 673 18.60 -27.34 -21.74
N PHE A 674 17.82 -26.74 -20.83
CA PHE A 674 17.07 -25.52 -21.10
C PHE A 674 17.74 -24.33 -20.42
N SER A 675 18.54 -23.58 -21.16
CA SER A 675 19.14 -22.34 -20.68
C SER A 675 18.11 -21.21 -20.56
N PRO A 676 18.29 -20.28 -19.61
CA PRO A 676 17.41 -19.12 -19.51
C PRO A 676 17.45 -18.28 -20.79
N ASN A 677 16.30 -17.69 -21.14
CA ASN A 677 16.12 -16.84 -22.33
C ASN A 677 16.49 -17.51 -23.66
N ARG A 678 16.46 -18.84 -23.72
CA ARG A 678 16.57 -19.65 -24.94
C ARG A 678 15.27 -20.43 -25.16
N ALA A 679 15.11 -20.95 -26.36
CA ALA A 679 14.00 -21.83 -26.72
C ALA A 679 14.53 -23.16 -27.26
N ALA A 680 13.73 -24.21 -27.10
CA ALA A 680 14.02 -25.52 -27.66
C ALA A 680 12.77 -26.05 -28.35
N PHE A 681 13.01 -26.85 -29.39
CA PHE A 681 11.93 -27.58 -30.01
C PHE A 681 11.53 -28.75 -29.14
N VAL A 682 10.24 -28.87 -28.86
CA VAL A 682 9.65 -30.07 -28.27
C VAL A 682 8.78 -30.72 -29.33
N VAL A 683 9.04 -31.99 -29.59
CA VAL A 683 8.25 -32.82 -30.51
C VAL A 683 7.45 -33.80 -29.69
N ARG A 684 6.14 -33.61 -29.69
CA ARG A 684 5.17 -34.39 -28.91
C ARG A 684 4.42 -35.38 -29.81
N HIS A 685 4.20 -36.58 -29.30
CA HIS A 685 3.23 -37.52 -29.86
C HIS A 685 1.80 -37.03 -29.59
N ASP A 686 1.50 -36.77 -28.32
CA ASP A 686 0.19 -36.34 -27.87
C ASP A 686 0.21 -34.92 -27.30
N ALA A 687 -0.86 -34.18 -27.53
CA ALA A 687 -1.07 -32.88 -26.90
C ALA A 687 -1.20 -33.04 -25.37
N ALA A 688 -0.74 -32.03 -24.64
CA ALA A 688 -0.86 -31.94 -23.19
C ALA A 688 -1.31 -30.52 -22.82
N ALA A 689 -2.63 -30.32 -22.79
CA ALA A 689 -3.24 -29.01 -22.52
C ALA A 689 -2.92 -28.47 -21.12
N ASP A 690 -2.78 -29.37 -20.14
CA ASP A 690 -2.50 -29.03 -18.74
C ASP A 690 -1.02 -29.15 -18.37
N TYR A 691 -0.13 -29.32 -19.36
CA TYR A 691 1.31 -29.37 -19.09
C TYR A 691 1.75 -28.09 -18.38
N SER A 692 2.56 -28.27 -17.35
CA SER A 692 3.00 -27.18 -16.50
C SER A 692 4.45 -27.37 -16.07
N VAL A 693 5.12 -26.23 -15.90
CA VAL A 693 6.47 -26.16 -15.34
C VAL A 693 6.33 -25.61 -13.93
N GLN A 694 6.83 -26.36 -12.94
CA GLN A 694 6.86 -25.89 -11.56
C GLN A 694 7.88 -24.76 -11.42
N ALA A 695 7.65 -23.84 -10.47
CA ALA A 695 8.60 -22.79 -10.18
C ALA A 695 9.94 -23.42 -9.72
N PRO A 696 11.06 -23.17 -10.42
CA PRO A 696 12.36 -23.78 -10.09
C PRO A 696 13.09 -23.06 -8.94
N TRP A 697 12.39 -22.22 -8.19
CA TRP A 697 12.90 -21.40 -7.10
C TRP A 697 11.80 -21.17 -6.06
N ALA A 698 12.19 -20.83 -4.84
CA ALA A 698 11.25 -20.44 -3.79
C ALA A 698 11.19 -18.90 -3.68
N PRO A 699 10.01 -18.28 -3.87
CA PRO A 699 9.83 -16.83 -3.78
C PRO A 699 10.12 -16.21 -2.42
#